data_AF-A0AA36FX45-F1
#
_entry.id   AF-A0AA36FX45-F1
#
_cell.length_a   1.000
_cell.length_b   1.000
_cell.length_c   1.000
_cell.angle_alpha   90.00
_cell.angle_beta   90.00
_cell.angle_gamma   90.00
#
_symmetry.space_group_name_H-M   'P 1'
#
loop_
_entity.id
_entity.type
_entity.pdbx_description
1 polymer ?
#
loop_
_entity_poly.entity_id
_entity_poly.type
_entity_poly.pdbx_seq_one_letter_code
_entity_poly.pdbx_strand_id
1 'polypeptide(L)'
;MNFLQAKEEENAAKMRERQIAQELDLEKESAVRKAGRIKELEEKTHTLAARISEQAGKEEELTRRLAKALDECKENGTSFHDTTMAREAELHMKLETARKQLEDARHDLDKEQRLHSATQSELDNKAKSLAGLRLNEEFLKEELARLNEEHARTVHALQNTISEKTVYQKEVDELSVQARADQQMIDCYSKEIATIHKELDETRGRLQNASAYATENDEVRRELDSERLARRIAEANLSEVDKERTMLKEEVRQLVHRNDKDLIAKENAIAHLTEELNQAKRSLIDIDDIRERNGQTDSKINKIHELEAELQKVMKERQLADSMKKSAIAKLEQVMSLRVPEKPQKAGNDTARKLRIKEKEMMNAQQQISELKSKLKDAHDEKDRLVATFNEQIQTEESRANHLESKIKDLLEEREHRRDVDSRSIDSREGIPPSLMKGENVEGFVHVRLKGKKGSRKAAKIPWESMYCQLTPTAFILFAESKMGGLEAPQTYIEVTRLCYARLVTAADVRFAQPESLPKIFHIMYDGADGNSLANSRHSSMSDLNATLISQADSEGNVSMRSSSSAHRHDFQELSFHMTAYCDFCNKKLSDLIRPPPALECKNCRYKIHKEHLHNADFPLCKSKNGVMCELLLMAVDKQEAIGWVKALRETIDRNTHRRGVARNRTLPTSHSRQGSANH
;
A
#
# COMPACT_ATOMS: atom_id res chain seq x y z
N MET A 1 22.42 37.32 -44.49
CA MET A 1 22.53 38.63 -43.81
C MET A 1 23.93 38.79 -43.23
N ASN A 2 24.15 38.52 -41.94
CA ASN A 2 25.27 39.04 -41.14
C ASN A 2 26.68 38.87 -41.74
N PHE A 3 27.02 37.73 -42.36
CA PHE A 3 28.37 37.51 -42.92
C PHE A 3 28.72 38.42 -44.12
N LEU A 4 27.74 38.78 -44.95
CA LEU A 4 27.97 39.72 -46.06
C LEU A 4 28.17 41.14 -45.50
N GLN A 5 27.32 41.55 -44.57
CA GLN A 5 27.42 42.85 -43.90
C GLN A 5 28.78 43.02 -43.17
N ALA A 6 29.21 42.02 -42.39
CA ALA A 6 30.52 42.05 -41.71
C ALA A 6 31.69 42.17 -42.71
N LYS A 7 31.59 41.56 -43.89
CA LYS A 7 32.59 41.68 -44.95
C LYS A 7 32.55 43.03 -45.67
N GLU A 8 31.39 43.67 -45.78
CA GLU A 8 31.26 45.05 -46.28
C GLU A 8 31.85 46.06 -45.28
N GLU A 9 31.59 45.86 -43.98
CA GLU A 9 32.17 46.64 -42.87
C GLU A 9 33.70 46.48 -42.80
N GLU A 10 34.23 45.26 -42.96
CA GLU A 10 35.67 44.98 -43.05
C GLU A 10 36.34 45.71 -44.23
N ASN A 11 35.70 45.70 -45.41
CA ASN A 11 36.22 46.40 -46.59
C ASN A 11 36.14 47.93 -46.43
N ALA A 12 35.08 48.45 -45.81
CA ALA A 12 34.95 49.87 -45.49
C ALA A 12 36.03 50.34 -44.49
N ALA A 13 36.37 49.52 -43.50
CA ALA A 13 37.47 49.80 -42.57
C ALA A 13 38.82 49.89 -43.30
N LYS A 14 39.16 48.91 -44.15
CA LYS A 14 40.40 48.90 -44.94
C LYS A 14 40.52 50.07 -45.93
N MET A 15 39.40 50.58 -46.43
CA MET A 15 39.39 51.79 -47.27
C MET A 15 39.69 53.06 -46.45
N ARG A 16 39.13 53.19 -45.24
CA ARG A 16 39.43 54.31 -44.33
C ARG A 16 40.88 54.28 -43.84
N GLU A 17 41.41 53.10 -43.53
CA GLU A 17 42.82 52.89 -43.15
C GLU A 17 43.78 53.43 -44.21
N ARG A 18 43.52 53.14 -45.49
CA ARG A 18 44.30 53.67 -46.62
C ARG A 18 44.19 55.19 -46.78
N GLN A 19 43.01 55.76 -46.57
CA GLN A 19 42.81 57.22 -46.61
C GLN A 19 43.61 57.92 -45.50
N ILE A 20 43.54 57.41 -44.27
CA ILE A 20 44.29 57.93 -43.12
C ILE A 20 45.80 57.81 -43.35
N ALA A 21 46.28 56.70 -43.92
CA ALA A 21 47.70 56.55 -44.28
C ALA A 21 48.15 57.60 -45.32
N GLN A 22 47.34 57.87 -46.35
CA GLN A 22 47.63 58.89 -47.36
C GLN A 22 47.64 60.31 -46.79
N GLU A 23 46.67 60.65 -45.92
CA GLU A 23 46.64 61.93 -45.21
C GLU A 23 47.84 62.11 -44.28
N LEU A 24 48.27 61.05 -43.60
CA LEU A 24 49.43 61.05 -42.72
C LEU A 24 50.74 61.28 -43.50
N ASP A 25 50.89 60.71 -44.70
CA ASP A 25 52.05 60.94 -45.57
C ASP A 25 52.10 62.37 -46.13
N LEU A 26 50.95 62.93 -46.54
CA LEU A 26 50.85 64.34 -46.95
C LEU A 26 51.22 65.31 -45.81
N GLU A 27 50.84 64.99 -44.56
CA GLU A 27 51.24 65.80 -43.39
C GLU A 27 52.72 65.61 -43.01
N LYS A 28 53.33 64.43 -43.25
CA LYS A 28 54.80 64.27 -43.14
C LYS A 28 55.51 65.17 -44.15
N GLU A 29 55.10 65.18 -45.42
CA GLU A 29 55.67 66.08 -46.44
C GLU A 29 55.46 67.56 -46.10
N SER A 30 54.30 67.91 -45.52
CA SER A 30 53.99 69.24 -44.99
C SER A 30 54.96 69.63 -43.86
N ALA A 31 55.19 68.75 -42.89
CA ALA A 31 56.12 68.96 -41.79
C ALA A 31 57.58 69.10 -42.27
N VAL A 32 58.02 68.26 -43.22
CA VAL A 32 59.37 68.37 -43.83
C VAL A 32 59.54 69.71 -44.55
N ARG A 33 58.53 70.18 -45.30
CA ARG A 33 58.54 71.51 -45.93
C ARG A 33 58.59 72.65 -44.90
N LYS A 34 57.86 72.54 -43.78
CA LYS A 34 57.94 73.52 -42.67
C LYS A 34 59.32 73.52 -42.01
N ALA A 35 59.91 72.37 -41.75
CA ALA A 35 61.26 72.26 -41.18
C ALA A 35 62.34 72.82 -42.13
N GLY A 36 62.20 72.63 -43.45
CA GLY A 36 63.04 73.29 -44.45
C GLY A 36 62.93 74.82 -44.40
N ARG A 37 61.70 75.35 -44.32
CA ARG A 37 61.45 76.79 -44.18
C ARG A 37 62.01 77.38 -42.88
N ILE A 38 61.97 76.64 -41.76
CA ILE A 38 62.57 77.09 -40.49
C ILE A 38 64.08 77.30 -40.66
N LYS A 39 64.80 76.38 -41.30
CA LYS A 39 66.22 76.55 -41.62
C LYS A 39 66.50 77.73 -42.55
N GLU A 40 65.66 77.93 -43.57
CA GLU A 40 65.76 79.09 -44.47
C GLU A 40 65.61 80.42 -43.70
N LEU A 41 64.73 80.46 -42.70
CA LEU A 41 64.57 81.61 -41.80
C LEU A 41 65.75 81.77 -40.82
N GLU A 42 66.38 80.68 -40.37
CA GLU A 42 67.60 80.71 -39.57
C GLU A 42 68.80 81.28 -40.36
N GLU A 43 68.96 80.84 -41.62
CA GLU A 43 69.98 81.37 -42.54
C GLU A 43 69.73 82.86 -42.88
N LYS A 44 68.47 83.26 -43.07
CA LYS A 44 68.07 84.66 -43.29
C LYS A 44 68.29 85.54 -42.06
N THR A 45 67.90 85.09 -40.86
CA THR A 45 68.13 85.85 -39.63
C THR A 45 69.62 85.96 -39.31
N HIS A 46 70.43 84.93 -39.55
CA HIS A 46 71.89 84.98 -39.43
C HIS A 46 72.53 85.97 -40.43
N THR A 47 72.13 85.94 -41.71
CA THR A 47 72.66 86.86 -42.73
C THR A 47 72.19 88.31 -42.52
N LEU A 48 70.97 88.54 -42.03
CA LEU A 48 70.50 89.87 -41.61
C LEU A 48 71.26 90.38 -40.38
N ALA A 49 71.54 89.53 -39.38
CA ALA A 49 72.35 89.90 -38.23
C ALA A 49 73.79 90.29 -38.64
N ALA A 50 74.39 89.57 -39.59
CA ALA A 50 75.67 89.95 -40.19
C ALA A 50 75.58 91.30 -40.93
N ARG A 51 74.52 91.55 -41.72
CA ARG A 51 74.26 92.83 -42.41
C ARG A 51 74.11 93.99 -41.43
N ILE A 52 73.42 93.79 -40.31
CA ILE A 52 73.29 94.78 -39.22
C ILE A 52 74.64 95.10 -38.61
N SER A 53 75.47 94.08 -38.33
CA SER A 53 76.83 94.27 -37.79
C SER A 53 77.73 95.07 -38.74
N GLU A 54 77.71 94.73 -40.04
CA GLU A 54 78.48 95.45 -41.07
C GLU A 54 78.02 96.91 -41.22
N GLN A 55 76.69 97.16 -41.20
CA GLN A 55 76.14 98.51 -41.33
C GLN A 55 76.34 99.36 -40.06
N ALA A 56 76.31 98.76 -38.87
CA ALA A 56 76.68 99.45 -37.63
C ALA A 56 78.15 99.90 -37.66
N GLY A 57 79.07 99.02 -38.09
CA GLY A 57 80.48 99.39 -38.26
C GLY A 57 80.70 100.50 -39.31
N LYS A 58 79.87 100.57 -40.36
CA LYS A 58 79.87 101.68 -41.33
C LYS A 58 79.31 102.97 -40.73
N GLU A 59 78.26 102.91 -39.92
CA GLU A 59 77.72 104.07 -39.19
C GLU A 59 78.77 104.64 -38.22
N GLU A 60 79.44 103.78 -37.45
CA GLU A 60 80.52 104.17 -36.52
C GLU A 60 81.69 104.83 -37.26
N GLU A 61 82.14 104.26 -38.38
CA GLU A 61 83.22 104.83 -39.20
C GLU A 61 82.82 106.16 -39.87
N LEU A 62 81.58 106.28 -40.36
CA LEU A 62 81.07 107.55 -40.90
C LEU A 62 80.93 108.61 -39.81
N THR A 63 80.43 108.24 -38.62
CA THR A 63 80.36 109.13 -37.44
C THR A 63 81.76 109.58 -37.03
N ARG A 64 82.75 108.68 -37.03
CA ARG A 64 84.16 108.98 -36.73
C ARG A 64 84.82 109.88 -37.78
N ARG A 65 84.49 109.72 -39.06
CA ARG A 65 84.96 110.60 -40.15
C ARG A 65 84.32 111.98 -40.09
N LEU A 66 83.03 112.06 -39.80
CA LEU A 66 82.29 113.30 -39.64
C LEU A 66 82.79 114.09 -38.42
N ALA A 67 83.02 113.45 -37.29
CA ALA A 67 83.61 114.08 -36.11
C ALA A 67 84.99 114.71 -36.42
N LYS A 68 85.86 113.97 -37.14
CA LYS A 68 87.16 114.50 -37.59
C LYS A 68 87.02 115.69 -38.54
N ALA A 69 86.08 115.66 -39.49
CA ALA A 69 85.83 116.79 -40.39
C ALA A 69 85.36 118.04 -39.62
N LEU A 70 84.44 117.85 -38.66
CA LEU A 70 83.95 118.91 -37.77
C LEU A 70 85.06 119.51 -36.89
N ASP A 71 86.10 118.75 -36.55
CA ASP A 71 87.28 119.25 -35.85
C ASP A 71 88.28 119.94 -36.79
N GLU A 72 88.54 119.36 -37.98
CA GLU A 72 89.30 119.99 -39.08
C GLU A 72 88.73 121.39 -39.42
N CYS A 73 87.41 121.57 -39.39
CA CYS A 73 86.72 122.86 -39.60
C CYS A 73 86.82 123.86 -38.45
N LYS A 74 87.13 123.44 -37.22
CA LYS A 74 87.35 124.35 -36.08
C LYS A 74 88.77 124.89 -36.07
N GLU A 75 89.73 124.08 -36.53
CA GLU A 75 91.15 124.44 -36.58
C GLU A 75 91.51 125.30 -37.81
N ASN A 76 90.85 125.07 -38.96
CA ASN A 76 91.12 125.80 -40.19
C ASN A 76 90.14 126.98 -40.37
N GLY A 77 90.66 128.21 -40.24
CA GLY A 77 89.89 129.45 -40.36
C GLY A 77 89.23 129.71 -41.72
N THR A 78 88.46 130.79 -41.80
CA THR A 78 87.40 131.09 -42.79
C THR A 78 87.76 131.07 -44.29
N SER A 79 89.00 130.83 -44.69
CA SER A 79 89.44 130.82 -46.11
C SER A 79 89.22 129.48 -46.86
N PHE A 80 88.67 128.45 -46.21
CA PHE A 80 88.43 127.13 -46.83
C PHE A 80 87.04 126.55 -46.53
N HIS A 81 86.07 127.42 -46.21
CA HIS A 81 84.79 127.04 -45.63
C HIS A 81 83.83 126.31 -46.59
N ASP A 82 83.69 126.79 -47.84
CA ASP A 82 82.68 126.25 -48.76
C ASP A 82 82.97 124.80 -49.18
N THR A 83 84.25 124.46 -49.37
CA THR A 83 84.71 123.12 -49.74
C THR A 83 84.61 122.12 -48.59
N THR A 84 84.80 122.57 -47.34
CA THR A 84 84.63 121.70 -46.17
C THR A 84 83.18 121.54 -45.77
N MET A 85 82.35 122.58 -45.85
CA MET A 85 80.90 122.49 -45.64
C MET A 85 80.25 121.53 -46.64
N ALA A 86 80.67 121.53 -47.91
CA ALA A 86 80.21 120.55 -48.90
C ALA A 86 80.60 119.10 -48.52
N ARG A 87 81.82 118.89 -48.02
CA ARG A 87 82.34 117.58 -47.56
C ARG A 87 81.63 117.08 -46.30
N GLU A 88 81.29 117.98 -45.37
CA GLU A 88 80.49 117.66 -44.18
C GLU A 88 79.04 117.31 -44.55
N ALA A 89 78.39 118.08 -45.42
CA ALA A 89 77.04 117.77 -45.91
C ALA A 89 77.00 116.39 -46.60
N GLU A 90 78.01 116.07 -47.41
CA GLU A 90 78.13 114.76 -48.05
C GLU A 90 78.33 113.62 -47.02
N LEU A 91 79.12 113.84 -45.97
CA LEU A 91 79.29 112.88 -44.86
C LEU A 91 78.02 112.73 -44.01
N HIS A 92 77.28 113.80 -43.75
CA HIS A 92 75.98 113.77 -43.10
C HIS A 92 74.96 112.95 -43.88
N MET A 93 74.82 113.18 -45.19
CA MET A 93 73.92 112.39 -46.05
C MET A 93 74.32 110.91 -46.11
N LYS A 94 75.62 110.60 -46.16
CA LYS A 94 76.13 109.22 -46.08
C LYS A 94 75.83 108.57 -44.72
N LEU A 95 75.94 109.31 -43.62
CA LEU A 95 75.63 108.82 -42.27
C LEU A 95 74.13 108.58 -42.09
N GLU A 96 73.28 109.49 -42.56
CA GLU A 96 71.81 109.35 -42.50
C GLU A 96 71.30 108.19 -43.36
N THR A 97 71.86 108.00 -44.56
CA THR A 97 71.54 106.83 -45.40
C THR A 97 72.04 105.51 -44.79
N ALA A 98 73.21 105.49 -44.13
CA ALA A 98 73.68 104.33 -43.39
C ALA A 98 72.78 103.99 -42.19
N ARG A 99 72.36 105.01 -41.41
CA ARG A 99 71.39 104.85 -40.31
C ARG A 99 70.08 104.25 -40.76
N LYS A 100 69.52 104.77 -41.86
CA LYS A 100 68.28 104.23 -42.42
C LYS A 100 68.45 102.78 -42.87
N GLN A 101 69.54 102.43 -43.55
CA GLN A 101 69.84 101.04 -43.93
C GLN A 101 70.02 100.11 -42.72
N LEU A 102 70.51 100.62 -41.59
CA LEU A 102 70.62 99.88 -40.33
C LEU A 102 69.25 99.68 -39.65
N GLU A 103 68.39 100.70 -39.66
CA GLU A 103 67.02 100.62 -39.13
C GLU A 103 66.14 99.68 -39.97
N ASP A 104 66.16 99.83 -41.30
CA ASP A 104 65.49 98.92 -42.25
C ASP A 104 65.96 97.46 -42.02
N ALA A 105 67.27 97.24 -41.83
CA ALA A 105 67.80 95.90 -41.55
C ALA A 105 67.40 95.34 -40.18
N ARG A 106 67.27 96.18 -39.14
CA ARG A 106 66.75 95.76 -37.82
C ARG A 106 65.27 95.39 -37.91
N HIS A 107 64.48 96.12 -38.70
CA HIS A 107 63.07 95.80 -38.95
C HIS A 107 62.92 94.47 -39.72
N ASP A 108 63.73 94.24 -40.77
CA ASP A 108 63.80 92.96 -41.47
C ASP A 108 64.08 91.79 -40.49
N LEU A 109 65.07 91.95 -39.60
CA LEU A 109 65.46 90.89 -38.65
C LEU A 109 64.35 90.55 -37.65
N ASP A 110 63.74 91.55 -37.01
CA ASP A 110 62.63 91.35 -36.06
C ASP A 110 61.44 90.65 -36.73
N LYS A 111 61.10 91.05 -37.96
CA LYS A 111 60.06 90.41 -38.77
C LYS A 111 60.36 88.94 -39.06
N GLU A 112 61.56 88.59 -39.48
CA GLU A 112 61.94 87.19 -39.76
C GLU A 112 62.03 86.35 -38.45
N GLN A 113 62.45 86.94 -37.32
CA GLN A 113 62.44 86.28 -36.00
C GLN A 113 61.02 85.98 -35.50
N ARG A 114 60.06 86.90 -35.71
CA ARG A 114 58.63 86.65 -35.43
C ARG A 114 58.05 85.53 -36.31
N LEU A 115 58.46 85.47 -37.58
CA LEU A 115 58.04 84.40 -38.49
C LEU A 115 58.63 83.03 -38.10
N HIS A 116 59.92 82.99 -37.73
CA HIS A 116 60.59 81.77 -37.24
C HIS A 116 59.89 81.22 -35.99
N SER A 117 59.76 82.05 -34.94
CA SER A 117 59.14 81.65 -33.67
C SER A 117 57.68 81.18 -33.81
N ALA A 118 56.89 81.81 -34.69
CA ALA A 118 55.56 81.33 -35.04
C ALA A 118 55.58 79.95 -35.72
N THR A 119 56.43 79.74 -36.74
CA THR A 119 56.53 78.45 -37.44
C THR A 119 57.08 77.32 -36.55
N GLN A 120 57.99 77.62 -35.62
CA GLN A 120 58.47 76.67 -34.62
C GLN A 120 57.35 76.28 -33.65
N SER A 121 56.57 77.24 -33.14
CA SER A 121 55.46 76.97 -32.22
C SER A 121 54.37 76.10 -32.88
N GLU A 122 54.06 76.32 -34.16
CA GLU A 122 53.18 75.41 -34.92
C GLU A 122 53.73 73.98 -34.98
N LEU A 123 55.03 73.83 -35.26
CA LEU A 123 55.70 72.54 -35.38
C LEU A 123 55.72 71.79 -34.03
N ASP A 124 56.03 72.47 -32.92
CA ASP A 124 56.02 71.89 -31.58
C ASP A 124 54.63 71.42 -31.15
N ASN A 125 53.58 72.20 -31.49
CA ASN A 125 52.21 71.83 -31.18
C ASN A 125 51.73 70.64 -32.01
N LYS A 126 52.10 70.58 -33.30
CA LYS A 126 51.88 69.40 -34.15
C LYS A 126 52.63 68.16 -33.64
N ALA A 127 53.87 68.32 -33.20
CA ALA A 127 54.68 67.22 -32.63
C ALA A 127 54.05 66.65 -31.35
N LYS A 128 53.57 67.50 -30.43
CA LYS A 128 52.83 67.09 -29.22
C LYS A 128 51.54 66.36 -29.57
N SER A 129 50.76 66.87 -30.52
CA SER A 129 49.53 66.21 -30.98
C SER A 129 49.80 64.83 -31.58
N LEU A 130 50.88 64.69 -32.36
CA LEU A 130 51.27 63.43 -32.98
C LEU A 130 51.78 62.41 -31.95
N ALA A 131 52.49 62.85 -30.91
CA ALA A 131 52.88 62.00 -29.79
C ALA A 131 51.66 61.47 -29.01
N GLY A 132 50.66 62.31 -28.74
CA GLY A 132 49.40 61.89 -28.11
C GLY A 132 48.63 60.88 -28.95
N LEU A 133 48.57 61.08 -30.27
CA LEU A 133 47.93 60.14 -31.19
C LEU A 133 48.65 58.78 -31.23
N ARG A 134 49.98 58.73 -31.17
CA ARG A 134 50.76 57.48 -31.10
C ARG A 134 50.46 56.67 -29.83
N LEU A 135 50.44 57.31 -28.66
CA LEU A 135 50.10 56.62 -27.41
C LEU A 135 48.66 56.04 -27.44
N ASN A 136 47.73 56.76 -28.07
CA ASN A 136 46.37 56.25 -28.30
C ASN A 136 46.32 55.11 -29.33
N GLU A 137 47.16 55.14 -30.37
CA GLU A 137 47.32 54.07 -31.36
C GLU A 137 47.90 52.78 -30.71
N GLU A 138 48.88 52.94 -29.82
CA GLU A 138 49.49 51.84 -29.04
C GLU A 138 48.45 51.23 -28.08
N PHE A 139 47.75 52.05 -27.29
CA PHE A 139 46.66 51.60 -26.41
C PHE A 139 45.55 50.85 -27.17
N LEU A 140 45.13 51.34 -28.33
CA LEU A 140 44.11 50.67 -29.16
C LEU A 140 44.60 49.33 -29.75
N LYS A 141 45.90 49.18 -30.01
CA LYS A 141 46.48 47.89 -30.44
C LYS A 141 46.51 46.88 -29.29
N GLU A 142 46.86 47.30 -28.08
CA GLU A 142 46.83 46.44 -26.89
C GLU A 142 45.40 45.98 -26.55
N GLU A 143 44.43 46.90 -26.56
CA GLU A 143 43.02 46.55 -26.31
C GLU A 143 42.44 45.66 -27.42
N LEU A 144 42.79 45.89 -28.70
CA LEU A 144 42.41 45.00 -29.80
C LEU A 144 43.04 43.60 -29.68
N ALA A 145 44.29 43.50 -29.19
CA ALA A 145 44.91 42.21 -28.91
C ALA A 145 44.20 41.49 -27.75
N ARG A 146 43.88 42.21 -26.66
CA ARG A 146 43.14 41.69 -25.50
C ARG A 146 41.76 41.17 -25.89
N LEU A 147 41.01 41.93 -26.71
CA LEU A 147 39.69 41.54 -27.21
C LEU A 147 39.75 40.34 -28.17
N ASN A 148 40.78 40.24 -29.02
CA ASN A 148 40.98 39.05 -29.87
C ASN A 148 41.28 37.79 -29.05
N GLU A 149 42.06 37.91 -27.96
CA GLU A 149 42.33 36.78 -27.06
C GLU A 149 41.07 36.37 -26.27
N GLU A 150 40.26 37.34 -25.83
CA GLU A 150 38.95 37.10 -25.22
C GLU A 150 37.96 36.43 -26.21
N HIS A 151 37.94 36.87 -27.46
CA HIS A 151 37.17 36.23 -28.53
C HIS A 151 37.64 34.78 -28.77
N ALA A 152 38.94 34.52 -28.86
CA ALA A 152 39.48 33.16 -29.01
C ALA A 152 39.09 32.25 -27.82
N ARG A 153 39.15 32.75 -26.58
CA ARG A 153 38.69 32.01 -25.38
C ARG A 153 37.20 31.68 -25.43
N THR A 154 36.35 32.65 -25.77
CA THR A 154 34.89 32.44 -25.83
C THR A 154 34.48 31.49 -26.96
N VAL A 155 35.13 31.57 -28.14
CA VAL A 155 34.93 30.62 -29.24
C VAL A 155 35.34 29.20 -28.84
N HIS A 156 36.48 29.03 -28.16
CA HIS A 156 36.90 27.72 -27.65
C HIS A 156 35.94 27.16 -26.58
N ALA A 157 35.45 27.99 -25.67
CA ALA A 157 34.44 27.59 -24.69
C ALA A 157 33.14 27.13 -25.37
N LEU A 158 32.65 27.87 -26.38
CA LEU A 158 31.48 27.49 -27.17
C LEU A 158 31.69 26.18 -27.93
N GLN A 159 32.88 25.95 -28.51
CA GLN A 159 33.25 24.70 -29.18
C GLN A 159 33.16 23.49 -28.23
N ASN A 160 33.60 23.67 -26.97
CA ASN A 160 33.48 22.64 -25.92
C ASN A 160 32.02 22.41 -25.51
N THR A 161 31.23 23.45 -25.26
CA THR A 161 29.80 23.30 -24.95
C THR A 161 29.02 22.61 -26.08
N ILE A 162 29.42 22.83 -27.35
CA ILE A 162 28.85 22.12 -28.50
C ILE A 162 29.25 20.64 -28.48
N SER A 163 30.52 20.29 -28.21
CA SER A 163 30.94 18.89 -28.17
C SER A 163 30.30 18.13 -27.00
N GLU A 164 30.26 18.73 -25.81
CA GLU A 164 29.52 18.22 -24.63
C GLU A 164 28.05 17.96 -24.96
N LYS A 165 27.36 18.92 -25.60
CA LYS A 165 25.98 18.74 -26.07
C LYS A 165 25.84 17.54 -27.01
N THR A 166 26.78 17.30 -27.92
CA THR A 166 26.72 16.11 -28.81
C THR A 166 27.01 14.78 -28.10
N VAL A 167 27.66 14.79 -26.93
CA VAL A 167 27.81 13.60 -26.08
C VAL A 167 26.50 13.33 -25.34
N TYR A 168 25.94 14.35 -24.66
CA TYR A 168 24.67 14.20 -23.95
C TYR A 168 23.49 13.84 -24.86
N GLN A 169 23.47 14.32 -26.11
CA GLN A 169 22.44 13.91 -27.07
C GLN A 169 22.50 12.40 -27.34
N LYS A 170 23.69 11.81 -27.51
CA LYS A 170 23.86 10.36 -27.73
C LYS A 170 23.43 9.57 -26.50
N GLU A 171 23.78 10.02 -25.30
CA GLU A 171 23.35 9.37 -24.05
C GLU A 171 21.81 9.39 -23.92
N VAL A 172 21.15 10.49 -24.29
CA VAL A 172 19.67 10.57 -24.34
C VAL A 172 19.09 9.63 -25.40
N ASP A 173 19.69 9.55 -26.59
CA ASP A 173 19.23 8.66 -27.66
C ASP A 173 19.39 7.17 -27.29
N GLU A 174 20.51 6.80 -26.65
CA GLU A 174 20.77 5.46 -26.12
C GLU A 174 19.79 5.09 -25.00
N LEU A 175 19.56 6.00 -24.04
CA LEU A 175 18.56 5.80 -22.98
C LEU A 175 17.13 5.69 -23.55
N SER A 176 16.83 6.38 -24.65
CA SER A 176 15.56 6.27 -25.39
C SER A 176 15.41 4.93 -26.12
N VAL A 177 16.50 4.35 -26.64
CA VAL A 177 16.49 2.96 -27.16
C VAL A 177 16.25 1.97 -26.02
N GLN A 178 16.99 2.09 -24.91
CA GLN A 178 16.85 1.20 -23.75
C GLN A 178 15.44 1.24 -23.15
N ALA A 179 14.85 2.43 -22.99
CA ALA A 179 13.50 2.59 -22.46
C ALA A 179 12.44 1.90 -23.33
N ARG A 180 12.60 1.92 -24.66
CA ARG A 180 11.70 1.20 -25.59
C ARG A 180 11.86 -0.32 -25.49
N ALA A 181 13.09 -0.82 -25.30
CA ALA A 181 13.32 -2.24 -25.07
C ALA A 181 12.73 -2.72 -23.73
N ASP A 182 12.89 -1.93 -22.66
CA ASP A 182 12.30 -2.22 -21.34
C ASP A 182 10.75 -2.20 -21.40
N GLN A 183 10.14 -1.28 -22.16
CA GLN A 183 8.69 -1.27 -22.37
C GLN A 183 8.21 -2.53 -23.10
N GLN A 184 8.88 -2.97 -24.17
CA GLN A 184 8.54 -4.20 -24.88
C GLN A 184 8.60 -5.44 -23.96
N MET A 185 9.57 -5.48 -23.04
CA MET A 185 9.64 -6.53 -22.02
C MET A 185 8.46 -6.47 -21.03
N ILE A 186 8.05 -5.27 -20.60
CA ILE A 186 6.87 -5.07 -19.74
C ILE A 186 5.59 -5.52 -20.45
N ASP A 187 5.42 -5.21 -21.73
CA ASP A 187 4.27 -5.63 -22.54
C ASP A 187 4.19 -7.15 -22.68
N CYS A 188 5.33 -7.82 -22.82
CA CYS A 188 5.41 -9.29 -22.85
C CYS A 188 5.03 -9.91 -21.49
N TYR A 189 5.59 -9.44 -20.38
CA TYR A 189 5.22 -9.92 -19.05
C TYR A 189 3.74 -9.64 -18.71
N SER A 190 3.19 -8.52 -19.19
CA SER A 190 1.77 -8.19 -19.01
C SER A 190 0.85 -9.17 -19.74
N LYS A 191 1.25 -9.64 -20.94
CA LYS A 191 0.54 -10.67 -21.70
C LYS A 191 0.63 -12.04 -21.03
N GLU A 192 1.81 -12.42 -20.54
CA GLU A 192 2.04 -13.67 -19.80
C GLU A 192 1.21 -13.73 -18.51
N ILE A 193 1.14 -12.61 -17.77
CA ILE A 193 0.27 -12.47 -16.60
C ILE A 193 -1.21 -12.58 -16.99
N ALA A 194 -1.63 -12.03 -18.14
CA ALA A 194 -3.02 -12.14 -18.60
C ALA A 194 -3.39 -13.57 -19.01
N THR A 195 -2.49 -14.33 -19.65
CA THR A 195 -2.73 -15.75 -19.97
C THR A 195 -2.81 -16.61 -18.72
N ILE A 196 -1.93 -16.40 -17.73
CA ILE A 196 -1.95 -17.14 -16.46
C ILE A 196 -3.25 -16.87 -15.68
N HIS A 197 -3.78 -15.65 -15.68
CA HIS A 197 -5.09 -15.37 -15.06
C HIS A 197 -6.23 -16.12 -15.77
N LYS A 198 -6.24 -16.18 -17.10
CA LYS A 198 -7.24 -16.94 -17.87
C LYS A 198 -7.18 -18.43 -17.56
N GLU A 199 -5.98 -19.01 -17.47
CA GLU A 199 -5.79 -20.41 -17.07
C GLU A 199 -6.23 -20.68 -15.61
N LEU A 200 -6.03 -19.70 -14.72
CA LEU A 200 -6.50 -19.77 -13.34
C LEU A 200 -8.04 -19.75 -13.25
N ASP A 201 -8.72 -18.92 -14.02
CA ASP A 201 -10.19 -18.90 -14.05
C ASP A 201 -10.77 -20.16 -14.73
N GLU A 202 -10.12 -20.68 -15.79
CA GLU A 202 -10.50 -21.95 -16.41
C GLU A 202 -10.27 -23.19 -15.52
N THR A 203 -9.24 -23.18 -14.68
CA THR A 203 -9.02 -24.23 -13.67
C THR A 203 -9.99 -24.09 -12.50
N ARG A 204 -10.30 -22.86 -12.08
CA ARG A 204 -11.33 -22.55 -11.06
C ARG A 204 -12.72 -23.01 -11.48
N GLY A 205 -13.14 -22.73 -12.73
CA GLY A 205 -14.41 -23.22 -13.27
C GLY A 205 -14.49 -24.75 -13.32
N ARG A 206 -13.40 -25.42 -13.72
CA ARG A 206 -13.31 -26.89 -13.66
C ARG A 206 -13.43 -27.43 -12.24
N LEU A 207 -12.78 -26.80 -11.26
CA LEU A 207 -12.87 -27.19 -9.85
C LEU A 207 -14.29 -26.99 -9.28
N GLN A 208 -14.97 -25.89 -9.64
CA GLN A 208 -16.35 -25.63 -9.25
C GLN A 208 -17.31 -26.69 -9.81
N ASN A 209 -17.16 -27.07 -11.08
CA ASN A 209 -17.94 -28.14 -11.70
C ASN A 209 -17.68 -29.51 -11.04
N ALA A 210 -16.40 -29.83 -10.74
CA ALA A 210 -16.06 -31.04 -10.00
C ALA A 210 -16.67 -31.08 -8.60
N SER A 211 -16.74 -29.94 -7.91
CA SER A 211 -17.41 -29.82 -6.61
C SER A 211 -18.93 -30.04 -6.71
N ALA A 212 -19.57 -29.59 -7.79
CA ALA A 212 -21.01 -29.82 -8.02
C ALA A 212 -21.30 -31.31 -8.25
N TYR A 213 -20.53 -31.98 -9.11
CA TYR A 213 -20.65 -33.42 -9.33
C TYR A 213 -20.37 -34.24 -8.06
N ALA A 214 -19.47 -33.77 -7.18
CA ALA A 214 -19.26 -34.40 -5.87
C ALA A 214 -20.51 -34.32 -4.98
N THR A 215 -21.14 -33.15 -4.87
CA THR A 215 -22.37 -32.99 -4.09
C THR A 215 -23.55 -33.78 -4.65
N GLU A 216 -23.65 -33.91 -5.98
CA GLU A 216 -24.65 -34.75 -6.66
C GLU A 216 -24.41 -36.25 -6.39
N ASN A 217 -23.16 -36.70 -6.40
CA ASN A 217 -22.82 -38.09 -6.05
C ASN A 217 -23.14 -38.41 -4.58
N ASP A 218 -22.93 -37.47 -3.66
CA ASP A 218 -23.29 -37.65 -2.25
C ASP A 218 -24.81 -37.53 -2.00
N GLU A 219 -25.58 -36.91 -2.89
CA GLU A 219 -27.05 -37.00 -2.95
C GLU A 219 -27.50 -38.41 -3.33
N VAL A 220 -27.05 -38.92 -4.48
CA VAL A 220 -27.39 -40.26 -4.99
C VAL A 220 -26.96 -41.36 -4.01
N ARG A 221 -25.86 -41.17 -3.27
CA ARG A 221 -25.45 -42.08 -2.18
C ARG A 221 -26.43 -42.09 -1.00
N ARG A 222 -26.88 -40.91 -0.54
CA ARG A 222 -27.89 -40.80 0.52
C ARG A 222 -29.20 -41.47 0.13
N GLU A 223 -29.66 -41.26 -1.11
CA GLU A 223 -30.84 -41.93 -1.65
C GLU A 223 -30.68 -43.45 -1.72
N LEU A 224 -29.55 -43.94 -2.23
CA LEU A 224 -29.26 -45.37 -2.34
C LEU A 224 -29.22 -46.06 -0.97
N ASP A 225 -28.61 -45.45 0.05
CA ASP A 225 -28.55 -46.02 1.39
C ASP A 225 -29.89 -45.92 2.14
N SER A 226 -30.72 -44.92 1.84
CA SER A 226 -32.12 -44.86 2.26
C SER A 226 -32.95 -45.99 1.66
N GLU A 227 -32.85 -46.22 0.34
CA GLU A 227 -33.52 -47.33 -0.35
C GLU A 227 -33.05 -48.70 0.15
N ARG A 228 -31.74 -48.86 0.43
CA ARG A 228 -31.19 -50.06 1.08
C ARG A 228 -31.69 -50.26 2.51
N LEU A 229 -32.05 -49.19 3.24
CA LEU A 229 -32.67 -49.29 4.56
C LEU A 229 -34.14 -49.69 4.44
N ALA A 230 -34.91 -49.01 3.58
CA ALA A 230 -36.31 -49.32 3.31
C ALA A 230 -36.50 -50.78 2.86
N ARG A 231 -35.62 -51.27 1.97
CA ARG A 231 -35.63 -52.66 1.51
C ARG A 231 -35.37 -53.67 2.62
N ARG A 232 -34.37 -53.43 3.47
CA ARG A 232 -34.10 -54.30 4.65
C ARG A 232 -35.27 -54.34 5.63
N ILE A 233 -35.96 -53.21 5.82
CA ILE A 233 -37.18 -53.16 6.66
C ILE A 233 -38.30 -53.98 6.01
N ALA A 234 -38.52 -53.85 4.69
CA ALA A 234 -39.52 -54.63 3.97
C ALA A 234 -39.21 -56.15 3.98
N GLU A 235 -37.94 -56.53 3.81
CA GLU A 235 -37.47 -57.93 3.91
C GLU A 235 -37.66 -58.50 5.32
N ALA A 236 -37.36 -57.72 6.37
CA ALA A 236 -37.60 -58.12 7.76
C ALA A 236 -39.10 -58.31 8.05
N ASN A 237 -39.94 -57.34 7.69
CA ASN A 237 -41.38 -57.40 7.87
C ASN A 237 -41.98 -58.61 7.13
N LEU A 238 -41.54 -58.89 5.90
CA LEU A 238 -41.98 -60.06 5.12
C LEU A 238 -41.55 -61.37 5.79
N SER A 239 -40.34 -61.43 6.37
CA SER A 239 -39.88 -62.57 7.18
C SER A 239 -40.72 -62.78 8.44
N GLU A 240 -41.21 -61.73 9.08
CA GLU A 240 -42.11 -61.82 10.25
C GLU A 240 -43.50 -62.31 9.85
N VAL A 241 -44.10 -61.72 8.81
CA VAL A 241 -45.38 -62.19 8.25
C VAL A 241 -45.29 -63.66 7.80
N ASP A 242 -44.12 -64.13 7.31
CA ASP A 242 -43.95 -65.55 6.97
C ASP A 242 -43.84 -66.49 8.19
N LYS A 243 -43.29 -66.01 9.31
CA LYS A 243 -43.33 -66.74 10.60
C LYS A 243 -44.75 -66.81 11.14
N GLU A 244 -45.49 -65.71 11.13
CA GLU A 244 -46.91 -65.69 11.51
C GLU A 244 -47.74 -66.61 10.62
N ARG A 245 -47.56 -66.53 9.30
CA ARG A 245 -48.22 -67.39 8.31
C ARG A 245 -47.93 -68.88 8.53
N THR A 246 -46.72 -69.24 8.97
CA THR A 246 -46.36 -70.64 9.24
C THR A 246 -46.87 -71.12 10.61
N MET A 247 -46.85 -70.27 11.64
CA MET A 247 -47.49 -70.58 12.93
C MET A 247 -49.00 -70.78 12.77
N LEU A 248 -49.71 -69.84 12.14
CA LEU A 248 -51.16 -69.94 11.91
C LEU A 248 -51.56 -71.16 11.08
N LYS A 249 -50.76 -71.54 10.07
CA LYS A 249 -50.97 -72.79 9.31
C LYS A 249 -50.89 -74.02 10.20
N GLU A 250 -49.95 -74.06 11.14
CA GLU A 250 -49.76 -75.19 12.05
C GLU A 250 -50.80 -75.21 13.18
N GLU A 251 -51.23 -74.05 13.69
CA GLU A 251 -52.39 -73.96 14.61
C GLU A 251 -53.67 -74.47 13.95
N VAL A 252 -53.96 -74.04 12.72
CA VAL A 252 -55.11 -74.56 11.94
C VAL A 252 -54.98 -76.07 11.71
N ARG A 253 -53.78 -76.56 11.37
CA ARG A 253 -53.53 -78.00 11.21
C ARG A 253 -53.79 -78.80 12.48
N GLN A 254 -53.40 -78.28 13.65
CA GLN A 254 -53.66 -78.90 14.94
C GLN A 254 -55.13 -78.80 15.38
N LEU A 255 -55.87 -77.78 14.94
CA LEU A 255 -57.32 -77.68 15.15
C LEU A 255 -58.06 -78.68 14.27
N VAL A 256 -57.72 -78.78 12.98
CA VAL A 256 -58.27 -79.80 12.06
C VAL A 256 -57.98 -81.21 12.60
N HIS A 257 -56.73 -81.51 12.96
CA HIS A 257 -56.37 -82.84 13.49
C HIS A 257 -57.03 -83.19 14.83
N ARG A 258 -57.46 -82.20 15.64
CA ARG A 258 -58.32 -82.43 16.80
C ARG A 258 -59.76 -82.72 16.37
N ASN A 259 -60.32 -81.92 15.47
CA ASN A 259 -61.67 -82.11 14.94
C ASN A 259 -61.83 -83.49 14.26
N ASP A 260 -60.84 -83.93 13.49
CA ASP A 260 -60.83 -85.25 12.83
C ASP A 260 -60.83 -86.38 13.87
N LYS A 261 -60.06 -86.25 14.95
CA LYS A 261 -60.06 -87.22 16.07
C LYS A 261 -61.38 -87.23 16.82
N ASP A 262 -61.98 -86.06 17.07
CA ASP A 262 -63.29 -85.93 17.71
C ASP A 262 -64.43 -86.45 16.80
N LEU A 263 -64.28 -86.35 15.47
CA LEU A 263 -65.18 -86.97 14.50
C LEU A 263 -65.06 -88.49 14.53
N ILE A 264 -63.85 -89.05 14.38
CA ILE A 264 -63.59 -90.51 14.44
C ILE A 264 -64.09 -91.09 15.79
N ALA A 265 -63.91 -90.37 16.90
CA ALA A 265 -64.44 -90.78 18.20
C ALA A 265 -65.98 -90.83 18.23
N LYS A 266 -66.66 -89.86 17.59
CA LYS A 266 -68.12 -89.84 17.45
C LYS A 266 -68.63 -90.90 16.47
N GLU A 267 -67.94 -91.13 15.37
CA GLU A 267 -68.26 -92.18 14.40
C GLU A 267 -68.18 -93.57 15.04
N ASN A 268 -67.12 -93.84 15.81
CA ASN A 268 -67.00 -95.08 16.59
C ASN A 268 -68.12 -95.22 17.64
N ALA A 269 -68.51 -94.13 18.31
CA ALA A 269 -69.64 -94.15 19.25
C ALA A 269 -70.99 -94.38 18.55
N ILE A 270 -71.20 -93.79 17.36
CA ILE A 270 -72.38 -94.04 16.52
C ILE A 270 -72.41 -95.50 16.05
N ALA A 271 -71.28 -96.07 15.65
CA ALA A 271 -71.18 -97.47 15.25
C ALA A 271 -71.51 -98.43 16.41
N HIS A 272 -71.01 -98.15 17.63
CA HIS A 272 -71.36 -98.90 18.85
C HIS A 272 -72.87 -98.87 19.12
N LEU A 273 -73.45 -97.67 19.20
CA LEU A 273 -74.89 -97.46 19.41
C LEU A 273 -75.74 -98.11 18.30
N THR A 274 -75.21 -98.19 17.08
CA THR A 274 -75.88 -98.85 15.95
C THR A 274 -75.89 -100.37 16.10
N GLU A 275 -74.80 -100.99 16.58
CA GLU A 275 -74.80 -102.44 16.81
C GLU A 275 -75.54 -102.84 18.09
N GLU A 276 -75.55 -102.01 19.14
CA GLU A 276 -76.46 -102.17 20.28
C GLU A 276 -77.93 -102.12 19.82
N LEU A 277 -78.28 -101.18 18.93
CA LEU A 277 -79.60 -101.09 18.32
C LEU A 277 -79.92 -102.30 17.42
N ASN A 278 -78.94 -102.84 16.69
CA ASN A 278 -79.12 -104.06 15.90
C ASN A 278 -79.30 -105.29 16.79
N GLN A 279 -78.56 -105.40 17.88
CA GLN A 279 -78.70 -106.48 18.86
C GLN A 279 -80.07 -106.43 19.55
N ALA A 280 -80.52 -105.24 19.97
CA ALA A 280 -81.87 -105.04 20.49
C ALA A 280 -82.97 -105.42 19.47
N LYS A 281 -82.79 -105.09 18.19
CA LYS A 281 -83.71 -105.53 17.11
C LYS A 281 -83.73 -107.05 16.93
N ARG A 282 -82.58 -107.73 16.99
CA ARG A 282 -82.51 -109.22 16.96
C ARG A 282 -83.29 -109.81 18.14
N SER A 283 -83.10 -109.30 19.35
CA SER A 283 -83.85 -109.74 20.52
C SER A 283 -85.36 -109.43 20.48
N LEU A 284 -85.81 -108.41 19.73
CA LEU A 284 -87.23 -108.23 19.44
C LEU A 284 -87.79 -109.33 18.53
N ILE A 285 -87.03 -109.74 17.50
CA ILE A 285 -87.41 -110.86 16.62
C ILE A 285 -87.50 -112.17 17.43
N ASP A 286 -86.51 -112.45 18.29
CA ASP A 286 -86.54 -113.60 19.20
C ASP A 286 -87.82 -113.63 20.08
N ILE A 287 -88.29 -112.45 20.52
CA ILE A 287 -89.51 -112.29 21.32
C ILE A 287 -90.79 -112.51 20.50
N ASP A 288 -90.84 -112.05 19.25
CA ASP A 288 -92.01 -112.27 18.38
C ASP A 288 -92.07 -113.71 17.86
N ASP A 289 -90.93 -114.37 17.60
CA ASP A 289 -90.85 -115.82 17.35
C ASP A 289 -91.36 -116.65 18.55
N ILE A 290 -91.06 -116.21 19.79
CA ILE A 290 -91.63 -116.81 21.01
C ILE A 290 -93.14 -116.56 21.08
N ARG A 291 -93.61 -115.38 20.67
CA ARG A 291 -95.03 -115.02 20.65
C ARG A 291 -95.82 -115.85 19.64
N GLU A 292 -95.27 -116.11 18.46
CA GLU A 292 -95.90 -116.99 17.46
C GLU A 292 -95.97 -118.44 17.97
N ARG A 293 -94.89 -118.94 18.60
CA ARG A 293 -94.88 -120.27 19.23
C ARG A 293 -95.93 -120.39 20.37
N ASN A 294 -96.19 -119.32 21.12
CA ASN A 294 -97.29 -119.29 22.08
C ASN A 294 -98.66 -119.33 21.40
N GLY A 295 -98.88 -118.60 20.30
CA GLY A 295 -100.13 -118.71 19.52
C GLY A 295 -100.39 -120.12 18.95
N GLN A 296 -99.32 -120.83 18.56
CA GLN A 296 -99.38 -122.26 18.19
C GLN A 296 -99.57 -123.22 19.38
N THR A 297 -99.56 -122.70 20.61
CA THR A 297 -99.86 -123.44 21.85
C THR A 297 -101.29 -123.16 22.30
N ASP A 298 -101.76 -121.91 22.20
CA ASP A 298 -103.15 -121.51 22.44
C ASP A 298 -104.14 -122.25 21.53
N SER A 299 -103.79 -122.50 20.27
CA SER A 299 -104.61 -123.29 19.34
C SER A 299 -104.77 -124.76 19.79
N LYS A 300 -103.80 -125.32 20.51
CA LYS A 300 -103.87 -126.67 21.10
C LYS A 300 -104.71 -126.67 22.38
N ILE A 301 -104.61 -125.61 23.20
CA ILE A 301 -105.44 -125.41 24.39
C ILE A 301 -106.93 -125.32 23.98
N ASN A 302 -107.26 -124.56 22.93
CA ASN A 302 -108.63 -124.50 22.41
C ASN A 302 -109.16 -125.87 21.96
N LYS A 303 -108.31 -126.76 21.42
CA LYS A 303 -108.68 -128.13 21.06
C LYS A 303 -108.88 -129.05 22.28
N ILE A 304 -108.22 -128.76 23.40
CA ILE A 304 -108.49 -129.43 24.69
C ILE A 304 -109.83 -128.96 25.25
N HIS A 305 -110.13 -127.66 25.21
CA HIS A 305 -111.40 -127.11 25.69
C HIS A 305 -112.63 -127.68 24.93
N GLU A 306 -112.53 -127.97 23.62
CA GLU A 306 -113.59 -128.69 22.89
C GLU A 306 -113.82 -130.10 23.46
N LEU A 307 -112.76 -130.86 23.73
CA LEU A 307 -112.85 -132.21 24.29
C LEU A 307 -113.37 -132.21 25.74
N GLU A 308 -113.03 -131.19 26.53
CA GLU A 308 -113.56 -130.97 27.88
C GLU A 308 -115.05 -130.61 27.87
N ALA A 309 -115.54 -129.89 26.85
CA ALA A 309 -116.96 -129.60 26.67
C ALA A 309 -117.77 -130.86 26.35
N GLU A 310 -117.25 -131.74 25.47
CA GLU A 310 -117.86 -133.03 25.17
C GLU A 310 -117.86 -133.95 26.42
N LEU A 311 -116.80 -133.90 27.24
CA LEU A 311 -116.72 -134.64 28.50
C LEU A 311 -117.72 -134.11 29.56
N GLN A 312 -117.88 -132.79 29.69
CA GLN A 312 -118.86 -132.19 30.62
C GLN A 312 -120.30 -132.61 30.32
N LYS A 313 -120.64 -132.84 29.04
CA LYS A 313 -121.96 -133.31 28.60
C LYS A 313 -122.28 -134.68 29.22
N VAL A 314 -121.34 -135.63 29.14
CA VAL A 314 -121.46 -136.97 29.75
C VAL A 314 -121.43 -136.89 31.29
N MET A 315 -120.64 -135.98 31.87
CA MET A 315 -120.60 -135.82 33.34
C MET A 315 -121.94 -135.30 33.91
N LYS A 316 -122.69 -134.46 33.18
CA LYS A 316 -124.00 -133.95 33.62
C LYS A 316 -125.07 -135.03 33.70
N GLU A 317 -125.06 -136.03 32.81
CA GLU A 317 -125.99 -137.17 32.88
C GLU A 317 -125.75 -138.03 34.13
N ARG A 318 -124.50 -138.10 34.61
CA ARG A 318 -124.10 -138.85 35.80
C ARG A 318 -124.30 -138.09 37.12
N GLN A 319 -124.28 -136.75 37.10
CA GLN A 319 -124.34 -135.92 38.31
C GLN A 319 -125.75 -135.69 38.89
N LEU A 320 -126.81 -136.19 38.25
CA LEU A 320 -128.16 -136.18 38.84
C LEU A 320 -128.39 -137.32 39.86
N ALA A 321 -127.50 -138.33 39.92
CA ALA A 321 -127.71 -139.54 40.71
C ALA A 321 -127.20 -139.46 42.18
N ASP A 322 -126.04 -138.83 42.42
CA ASP A 322 -125.36 -138.84 43.73
C ASP A 322 -125.17 -137.43 44.31
N SER A 323 -126.28 -136.83 44.77
CA SER A 323 -126.23 -135.60 45.54
C SER A 323 -125.84 -135.86 47.01
N MET A 324 -124.64 -135.44 47.48
CA MET A 324 -124.46 -135.07 48.90
C MET A 324 -123.12 -134.37 49.26
N LYS A 325 -123.22 -133.49 50.27
CA LYS A 325 -122.18 -133.05 51.24
C LYS A 325 -120.94 -132.27 50.76
N LYS A 326 -121.02 -130.96 51.06
CA LYS A 326 -119.99 -130.07 51.68
C LYS A 326 -118.69 -129.79 50.87
N SER A 327 -118.35 -128.56 50.48
CA SER A 327 -118.35 -127.22 51.14
C SER A 327 -117.13 -126.96 52.03
N ALA A 328 -116.56 -125.75 51.87
CA ALA A 328 -115.46 -125.13 52.63
C ALA A 328 -114.07 -125.78 52.47
N ILE A 329 -112.94 -125.05 52.45
CA ILE A 329 -112.64 -123.59 52.51
C ILE A 329 -111.30 -123.39 51.74
N ALA A 330 -111.12 -122.39 50.85
CA ALA A 330 -110.71 -120.99 51.10
C ALA A 330 -109.29 -120.84 51.74
N LYS A 331 -108.40 -119.98 51.21
CA LYS A 331 -108.03 -118.62 51.71
C LYS A 331 -107.38 -118.60 53.11
N LEU A 332 -106.32 -117.83 53.42
CA LEU A 332 -105.41 -116.91 52.69
C LEU A 332 -103.96 -117.21 53.21
N GLU A 333 -102.86 -116.43 53.21
CA GLU A 333 -102.51 -114.99 53.42
C GLU A 333 -101.08 -114.77 52.84
N GLN A 334 -100.70 -113.64 52.20
CA GLN A 334 -100.42 -112.27 52.72
C GLN A 334 -99.15 -112.24 53.63
N VAL A 335 -98.10 -111.40 53.40
CA VAL A 335 -97.98 -109.99 53.87
C VAL A 335 -96.63 -109.31 53.42
N MET A 336 -96.70 -108.14 52.73
CA MET A 336 -95.86 -106.89 52.79
C MET A 336 -94.30 -106.93 52.56
N SER A 337 -93.49 -105.84 52.38
CA SER A 337 -93.61 -104.36 52.61
C SER A 337 -92.60 -103.43 51.83
N LEU A 338 -93.02 -102.20 51.39
CA LEU A 338 -92.39 -100.81 51.43
C LEU A 338 -90.95 -100.53 50.86
N ARG A 339 -90.35 -99.33 50.53
CA ARG A 339 -90.57 -97.82 50.34
C ARG A 339 -89.33 -97.24 49.53
N VAL A 340 -89.15 -96.08 48.83
CA VAL A 340 -89.79 -94.72 48.60
C VAL A 340 -89.17 -93.53 49.41
N PRO A 341 -88.81 -92.29 48.89
CA PRO A 341 -88.51 -91.75 47.51
C PRO A 341 -87.45 -90.55 47.36
N GLU A 342 -87.38 -89.91 46.14
CA GLU A 342 -87.09 -88.45 45.80
C GLU A 342 -85.71 -87.82 45.30
N LYS A 343 -85.63 -86.48 45.07
CA LYS A 343 -84.94 -85.71 43.95
C LYS A 343 -84.46 -84.25 44.34
N PRO A 344 -83.91 -83.32 43.48
CA PRO A 344 -82.95 -83.33 42.33
C PRO A 344 -81.93 -82.12 42.15
N GLN A 345 -81.03 -82.20 41.13
CA GLN A 345 -80.43 -81.13 40.24
C GLN A 345 -79.31 -80.09 40.61
N LYS A 346 -78.27 -80.07 39.74
CA LYS A 346 -77.46 -78.93 39.15
C LYS A 346 -76.55 -78.03 40.02
N ALA A 347 -75.50 -77.35 39.50
CA ALA A 347 -74.59 -77.55 38.35
C ALA A 347 -73.45 -76.49 38.31
N GLY A 348 -72.32 -76.78 37.63
CA GLY A 348 -71.43 -75.77 37.00
C GLY A 348 -70.13 -75.43 37.73
N ASN A 349 -68.98 -75.59 37.06
CA ASN A 349 -67.64 -75.29 37.60
C ASN A 349 -66.71 -74.81 36.46
N ASP A 350 -66.29 -73.53 36.42
CA ASP A 350 -65.40 -72.95 35.38
C ASP A 350 -64.46 -71.85 35.94
N THR A 351 -63.82 -72.15 37.08
CA THR A 351 -62.93 -71.20 37.77
C THR A 351 -61.44 -71.50 37.49
N ALA A 352 -61.08 -72.76 37.22
CA ALA A 352 -59.69 -73.21 37.18
C ALA A 352 -58.92 -72.81 35.90
N ARG A 353 -59.56 -72.80 34.73
CA ARG A 353 -58.86 -72.57 33.44
C ARG A 353 -58.44 -71.11 33.23
N LYS A 354 -59.18 -70.17 33.80
CA LYS A 354 -58.92 -68.71 33.68
C LYS A 354 -57.73 -68.24 34.53
N LEU A 355 -57.38 -68.95 35.60
CA LEU A 355 -56.24 -68.63 36.46
C LEU A 355 -54.90 -68.90 35.77
N ARG A 356 -54.73 -70.09 35.16
CA ARG A 356 -53.48 -70.49 34.47
C ARG A 356 -53.07 -69.63 33.28
N ILE A 357 -54.00 -68.91 32.65
CA ILE A 357 -53.69 -67.97 31.57
C ILE A 357 -53.09 -66.69 32.15
N LYS A 358 -53.77 -66.08 33.14
CA LYS A 358 -53.27 -64.90 33.88
C LYS A 358 -51.92 -65.14 34.55
N GLU A 359 -51.69 -66.35 35.05
CA GLU A 359 -50.41 -66.78 35.64
C GLU A 359 -49.24 -66.71 34.63
N LYS A 360 -49.49 -67.06 33.36
CA LYS A 360 -48.49 -66.98 32.28
C LYS A 360 -48.33 -65.57 31.72
N GLU A 361 -49.42 -64.80 31.63
CA GLU A 361 -49.38 -63.37 31.29
C GLU A 361 -48.57 -62.57 32.32
N MET A 362 -48.77 -62.85 33.62
CA MET A 362 -47.99 -62.28 34.72
C MET A 362 -46.50 -62.61 34.61
N MET A 363 -46.14 -63.85 34.25
CA MET A 363 -44.73 -64.22 34.04
C MET A 363 -44.08 -63.43 32.89
N ASN A 364 -44.75 -63.29 31.75
CA ASN A 364 -44.25 -62.50 30.62
C ASN A 364 -44.12 -61.00 30.98
N ALA A 365 -45.10 -60.43 31.68
CA ALA A 365 -45.03 -59.05 32.16
C ALA A 365 -43.86 -58.83 33.13
N GLN A 366 -43.63 -59.79 34.05
CA GLN A 366 -42.49 -59.76 34.98
C GLN A 366 -41.14 -59.79 34.22
N GLN A 367 -41.04 -60.59 33.16
CA GLN A 367 -39.85 -60.67 32.31
C GLN A 367 -39.61 -59.37 31.53
N GLN A 368 -40.64 -58.79 30.91
CA GLN A 368 -40.54 -57.49 30.23
C GLN A 368 -40.14 -56.36 31.18
N ILE A 369 -40.69 -56.34 32.41
CA ILE A 369 -40.28 -55.39 33.46
C ILE A 369 -38.81 -55.58 33.85
N SER A 370 -38.31 -56.82 33.90
CA SER A 370 -36.89 -57.10 34.17
C SER A 370 -35.98 -56.64 33.03
N GLU A 371 -36.38 -56.85 31.78
CA GLU A 371 -35.61 -56.46 30.60
C GLU A 371 -35.55 -54.92 30.42
N LEU A 372 -36.67 -54.23 30.64
CA LEU A 372 -36.73 -52.76 30.67
C LEU A 372 -35.91 -52.18 31.83
N LYS A 373 -35.87 -52.85 33.00
CA LYS A 373 -34.98 -52.46 34.10
C LYS A 373 -33.51 -52.65 33.77
N SER A 374 -33.13 -53.69 33.02
CA SER A 374 -31.76 -53.81 32.49
C SER A 374 -31.44 -52.65 31.57
N LYS A 375 -32.24 -52.43 30.52
CA LYS A 375 -31.99 -51.37 29.53
C LYS A 375 -31.95 -49.97 30.15
N LEU A 376 -32.76 -49.70 31.18
CA LEU A 376 -32.70 -48.45 31.95
C LEU A 376 -31.40 -48.34 32.79
N LYS A 377 -30.95 -49.43 33.40
CA LYS A 377 -29.66 -49.48 34.09
C LYS A 377 -28.51 -49.28 33.10
N ASP A 378 -28.52 -49.98 31.97
CA ASP A 378 -27.48 -49.88 30.94
C ASP A 378 -27.38 -48.45 30.37
N ALA A 379 -28.52 -47.76 30.21
CA ALA A 379 -28.56 -46.35 29.84
C ALA A 379 -28.08 -45.39 30.95
N HIS A 380 -28.31 -45.71 32.23
CA HIS A 380 -27.73 -44.95 33.36
C HIS A 380 -26.21 -45.16 33.47
N ASP A 381 -25.73 -46.40 33.39
CA ASP A 381 -24.30 -46.74 33.38
C ASP A 381 -23.58 -46.00 32.24
N GLU A 382 -24.16 -45.92 31.04
CA GLU A 382 -23.59 -45.19 29.90
C GLU A 382 -23.63 -43.67 30.09
N LYS A 383 -24.72 -43.12 30.65
CA LYS A 383 -24.78 -41.72 31.07
C LYS A 383 -23.70 -41.39 32.11
N ASP A 384 -23.45 -42.28 33.07
CA ASP A 384 -22.42 -42.09 34.10
C ASP A 384 -21.00 -42.19 33.53
N ARG A 385 -20.76 -43.07 32.55
CA ARG A 385 -19.50 -43.08 31.76
C ARG A 385 -19.27 -41.78 31.00
N LEU A 386 -20.29 -41.26 30.31
CA LEU A 386 -20.19 -39.99 29.57
C LEU A 386 -19.95 -38.80 30.51
N VAL A 387 -20.59 -38.78 31.68
CA VAL A 387 -20.31 -37.78 32.72
C VAL A 387 -18.87 -37.91 33.25
N ALA A 388 -18.36 -39.13 33.43
CA ALA A 388 -16.97 -39.34 33.85
C ALA A 388 -15.96 -38.84 32.80
N THR A 389 -16.15 -39.13 31.52
CA THR A 389 -15.24 -38.67 30.46
C THR A 389 -15.32 -37.17 30.23
N PHE A 390 -16.49 -36.54 30.36
CA PHE A 390 -16.58 -35.07 30.36
C PHE A 390 -15.88 -34.43 31.58
N ASN A 391 -16.00 -35.02 32.77
CA ASN A 391 -15.28 -34.53 33.95
C ASN A 391 -13.76 -34.67 33.81
N GLU A 392 -13.26 -35.74 33.19
CA GLU A 392 -11.84 -35.92 32.88
C GLU A 392 -11.33 -34.91 31.84
N GLN A 393 -12.14 -34.59 30.82
CA GLN A 393 -11.85 -33.50 29.88
C GLN A 393 -11.83 -32.12 30.55
N ILE A 394 -12.75 -31.86 31.49
CA ILE A 394 -12.76 -30.62 32.26
C ILE A 394 -11.52 -30.53 33.15
N GLN A 395 -11.17 -31.58 33.90
CA GLN A 395 -9.98 -31.58 34.78
C GLN A 395 -8.66 -31.43 34.02
N THR A 396 -8.55 -32.00 32.80
CA THR A 396 -7.36 -31.82 31.96
C THR A 396 -7.24 -30.41 31.39
N GLU A 397 -8.35 -29.79 31.00
CA GLU A 397 -8.38 -28.38 30.56
C GLU A 397 -8.18 -27.39 31.73
N GLU A 398 -8.73 -27.65 32.92
CA GLU A 398 -8.46 -26.90 34.15
C GLU A 398 -6.97 -26.99 34.52
N SER A 399 -6.38 -28.20 34.45
CA SER A 399 -4.93 -28.39 34.68
C SER A 399 -4.10 -27.61 33.66
N ARG A 400 -4.53 -27.56 32.40
CA ARG A 400 -3.88 -26.77 31.33
C ARG A 400 -4.02 -25.26 31.58
N ALA A 401 -5.17 -24.79 32.08
CA ALA A 401 -5.39 -23.41 32.46
C ALA A 401 -4.49 -23.02 33.66
N ASN A 402 -4.50 -23.80 34.74
CA ASN A 402 -3.67 -23.59 35.92
C ASN A 402 -2.16 -23.53 35.58
N HIS A 403 -1.67 -24.36 34.64
CA HIS A 403 -0.29 -24.29 34.17
C HIS A 403 0.01 -22.97 33.43
N LEU A 404 -0.93 -22.47 32.60
CA LEU A 404 -0.79 -21.19 31.91
C LEU A 404 -0.84 -20.01 32.90
N GLU A 405 -1.71 -20.05 33.91
CA GLU A 405 -1.79 -19.01 34.95
C GLU A 405 -0.51 -18.96 35.80
N SER A 406 0.03 -20.11 36.22
CA SER A 406 1.35 -20.17 36.88
C SER A 406 2.42 -19.54 36.00
N LYS A 407 2.48 -19.91 34.71
CA LYS A 407 3.49 -19.39 33.78
C LYS A 407 3.34 -17.89 33.50
N ILE A 408 2.13 -17.34 33.58
CA ILE A 408 1.86 -15.90 33.53
C ILE A 408 2.35 -15.22 34.82
N LYS A 409 2.10 -15.82 35.98
CA LYS A 409 2.58 -15.35 37.29
C LYS A 409 4.11 -15.31 37.33
N ASP A 410 4.79 -16.37 36.88
CA ASP A 410 6.25 -16.45 36.80
C ASP A 410 6.85 -15.32 35.94
N LEU A 411 6.23 -15.03 34.78
CA LEU A 411 6.65 -13.95 33.89
C LEU A 411 6.35 -12.54 34.45
N LEU A 412 5.32 -12.41 35.29
CA LEU A 412 5.03 -11.15 36.00
C LEU A 412 6.01 -10.92 37.14
N GLU A 413 6.35 -11.95 37.91
CA GLU A 413 7.36 -11.90 38.98
C GLU A 413 8.76 -11.64 38.42
N GLU A 414 9.14 -12.25 37.29
CA GLU A 414 10.42 -11.94 36.62
C GLU A 414 10.47 -10.47 36.14
N ARG A 415 9.35 -9.94 35.62
CA ARG A 415 9.19 -8.53 35.24
C ARG A 415 9.20 -7.57 36.44
N GLU A 416 8.72 -7.99 37.59
CA GLU A 416 8.78 -7.23 38.85
C GLU A 416 10.22 -7.22 39.38
N HIS A 417 10.86 -8.39 39.44
CA HIS A 417 12.25 -8.53 39.88
C HIS A 417 13.23 -7.72 39.03
N ARG A 418 13.07 -7.67 37.70
CA ARG A 418 13.87 -6.77 36.84
C ARG A 418 13.69 -5.28 37.21
N ARG A 419 12.46 -4.85 37.51
CA ARG A 419 12.18 -3.46 37.94
C ARG A 419 12.77 -3.14 39.31
N ASP A 420 12.79 -4.10 40.23
CA ASP A 420 13.43 -3.96 41.55
C ASP A 420 14.97 -3.90 41.46
N VAL A 421 15.58 -4.62 40.51
CA VAL A 421 17.02 -4.51 40.22
C VAL A 421 17.36 -3.13 39.65
N ASP A 422 16.61 -2.65 38.65
CA ASP A 422 16.79 -1.29 38.11
C ASP A 422 16.58 -0.21 39.21
N SER A 423 15.58 -0.40 40.08
CA SER A 423 15.25 0.54 41.16
C SER A 423 16.23 0.54 42.34
N ARG A 424 17.13 -0.45 42.43
CA ARG A 424 18.18 -0.55 43.45
C ARG A 424 19.58 -0.15 42.95
N SER A 425 19.69 0.29 41.69
CA SER A 425 20.96 0.66 41.05
C SER A 425 21.22 2.17 40.99
N ILE A 426 20.46 2.99 41.74
CA ILE A 426 20.59 4.45 41.77
C ILE A 426 20.68 4.98 43.20
N ASP A 427 21.85 4.81 43.84
CA ASP A 427 22.28 5.70 44.93
C ASP A 427 23.82 5.82 45.00
N SER A 428 24.37 6.88 44.39
CA SER A 428 25.71 7.42 44.66
C SER A 428 25.92 8.79 44.00
N ARG A 429 25.42 9.83 44.68
CA ARG A 429 25.93 11.21 44.82
C ARG A 429 26.64 11.94 43.64
N GLU A 430 26.05 13.10 43.33
CA GLU A 430 26.70 14.42 43.10
C GLU A 430 27.54 14.68 41.83
N GLY A 431 27.03 15.60 41.00
CA GLY A 431 27.78 16.23 39.90
C GLY A 431 26.90 17.07 38.95
N ILE A 432 26.62 18.34 39.30
CA ILE A 432 25.83 19.25 38.44
C ILE A 432 26.71 19.84 37.33
N PRO A 433 26.50 19.46 36.06
CA PRO A 433 26.26 20.45 34.99
C PRO A 433 25.40 19.90 33.81
N PRO A 434 25.11 20.66 32.73
CA PRO A 434 24.60 22.03 32.67
C PRO A 434 23.39 22.12 31.70
N SER A 435 22.20 21.65 32.10
CA SER A 435 21.06 21.34 31.19
C SER A 435 20.31 22.54 30.56
N LEU A 436 20.95 23.71 30.36
CA LEU A 436 20.30 24.92 29.81
C LEU A 436 20.89 25.45 28.50
N MET A 437 22.00 24.90 28.00
CA MET A 437 22.66 25.35 26.75
C MET A 437 23.11 24.19 25.84
N LYS A 438 22.27 23.16 25.67
CA LYS A 438 22.54 22.08 24.72
C LYS A 438 21.32 21.78 23.85
N GLY A 439 21.15 22.57 22.78
CA GLY A 439 20.46 22.08 21.59
C GLY A 439 21.37 21.06 20.94
N GLU A 440 21.08 19.77 21.11
CA GLU A 440 21.98 18.71 20.66
C GLU A 440 22.02 18.64 19.12
N ASN A 441 23.13 19.14 18.55
CA ASN A 441 23.57 18.69 17.24
C ASN A 441 23.88 17.20 17.39
N VAL A 442 23.03 16.33 16.83
CA VAL A 442 23.26 14.88 16.85
C VAL A 442 23.97 14.53 15.56
N GLU A 443 25.19 14.00 15.69
CA GLU A 443 26.08 13.71 14.57
C GLU A 443 26.75 12.34 14.74
N GLY A 444 27.06 11.69 13.63
CA GLY A 444 27.62 10.34 13.61
C GLY A 444 27.46 9.66 12.25
N PHE A 445 28.01 8.45 12.13
CA PHE A 445 27.94 7.68 10.89
C PHE A 445 26.62 6.92 10.78
N VAL A 446 25.99 6.99 9.61
CA VAL A 446 24.82 6.19 9.24
C VAL A 446 25.04 5.60 7.86
N HIS A 447 24.57 4.38 7.64
CA HIS A 447 24.65 3.76 6.33
C HIS A 447 23.38 4.06 5.54
N VAL A 448 23.54 4.47 4.30
CA VAL A 448 22.46 4.94 3.42
C VAL A 448 22.33 4.01 2.23
N ARG A 449 21.08 3.71 1.84
CA ARG A 449 20.82 2.83 0.70
C ARG A 449 20.58 3.64 -0.58
N LEU A 450 21.64 3.90 -1.34
CA LEU A 450 21.54 4.60 -2.62
C LEU A 450 20.75 3.80 -3.68
N LYS A 451 20.23 4.53 -4.68
CA LYS A 451 19.63 3.94 -5.89
C LYS A 451 20.74 3.29 -6.73
N GLY A 452 20.68 1.97 -6.91
CA GLY A 452 21.46 1.31 -7.96
C GLY A 452 21.05 1.84 -9.34
N LYS A 453 22.02 2.00 -10.25
CA LYS A 453 21.75 2.37 -11.66
C LYS A 453 20.75 1.38 -12.27
N LYS A 454 19.83 1.88 -13.11
CA LYS A 454 18.78 1.07 -13.78
C LYS A 454 19.41 -0.11 -14.52
N GLY A 455 18.80 -1.30 -14.41
CA GLY A 455 19.18 -2.51 -15.17
C GLY A 455 19.23 -3.82 -14.36
N SER A 456 19.54 -3.77 -13.06
CA SER A 456 19.70 -5.00 -12.26
C SER A 456 18.38 -5.52 -11.67
N ARG A 457 17.84 -6.60 -12.25
CA ARG A 457 16.70 -7.39 -11.71
C ARG A 457 17.04 -8.22 -10.46
N LYS A 458 17.95 -7.74 -9.60
CA LYS A 458 18.39 -8.40 -8.34
C LYS A 458 18.47 -7.40 -7.18
N ALA A 459 17.30 -6.98 -6.69
CA ALA A 459 17.14 -6.00 -5.59
C ALA A 459 17.79 -6.41 -4.23
N ALA A 460 18.29 -7.65 -4.12
CA ALA A 460 18.96 -8.21 -2.93
C ALA A 460 20.45 -7.84 -2.80
N LYS A 461 21.06 -7.15 -3.77
CA LYS A 461 22.47 -6.69 -3.71
C LYS A 461 22.64 -5.20 -4.05
N ILE A 462 21.84 -4.34 -3.41
CA ILE A 462 22.16 -2.90 -3.32
C ILE A 462 22.99 -2.73 -2.04
N PRO A 463 24.22 -2.21 -2.09
CA PRO A 463 25.04 -2.01 -0.90
C PRO A 463 24.45 -0.92 0.01
N TRP A 464 24.86 -0.96 1.27
CA TRP A 464 24.71 0.15 2.21
C TRP A 464 26.01 0.95 2.18
N GLU A 465 25.93 2.25 1.91
CA GLU A 465 27.09 3.15 1.82
C GLU A 465 27.23 3.95 3.12
N SER A 466 28.43 3.99 3.70
CA SER A 466 28.70 4.80 4.89
C SER A 466 28.65 6.30 4.56
N MET A 467 27.93 7.06 5.38
CA MET A 467 27.84 8.53 5.28
C MET A 467 27.89 9.15 6.66
N TYR A 468 28.55 10.30 6.76
CA TYR A 468 28.50 11.11 7.96
C TYR A 468 27.23 11.96 7.97
N CYS A 469 26.50 11.93 9.08
CA CYS A 469 25.18 12.51 9.23
C CYS A 469 25.19 13.54 10.36
N GLN A 470 24.55 14.69 10.15
CA GLN A 470 24.40 15.74 11.16
C GLN A 470 22.97 16.28 11.18
N LEU A 471 22.32 16.20 12.33
CA LEU A 471 21.04 16.84 12.63
C LEU A 471 21.30 18.14 13.39
N THR A 472 21.09 19.27 12.71
CA THR A 472 21.12 20.62 13.30
C THR A 472 19.70 21.12 13.58
N PRO A 473 19.51 22.20 14.37
CA PRO A 473 18.20 22.82 14.58
C PRO A 473 17.51 23.34 13.31
N THR A 474 18.24 23.51 12.19
CA THR A 474 17.75 24.05 10.92
C THR A 474 17.66 23.02 9.81
N ALA A 475 18.56 22.03 9.75
CA ALA A 475 18.61 21.00 8.71
C ALA A 475 19.19 19.66 9.17
N PHE A 476 18.72 18.59 8.55
CA PHE A 476 19.32 17.25 8.56
C PHE A 476 20.19 17.10 7.30
N ILE A 477 21.46 16.71 7.47
CA ILE A 477 22.49 16.80 6.43
C ILE A 477 23.27 15.49 6.35
N LEU A 478 23.54 15.02 5.12
CA LEU A 478 24.38 13.85 4.82
C LEU A 478 25.60 14.24 3.97
N PHE A 479 26.75 13.69 4.34
CA PHE A 479 28.04 13.87 3.67
C PHE A 479 28.63 12.50 3.27
N ALA A 480 29.18 12.39 2.06
CA ALA A 480 29.86 11.18 1.61
C ALA A 480 31.17 10.97 2.39
N GLU A 481 31.44 9.74 2.83
CA GLU A 481 32.64 9.38 3.60
C GLU A 481 33.95 9.72 2.86
N SER A 482 33.98 9.60 1.54
CA SER A 482 35.14 9.94 0.70
C SER A 482 35.36 11.44 0.46
N LYS A 483 34.50 12.32 0.99
CA LYS A 483 34.49 13.78 0.74
C LYS A 483 34.57 14.61 2.02
N MET A 484 35.12 14.05 3.10
CA MET A 484 35.24 14.73 4.40
C MET A 484 36.36 15.80 4.42
N GLY A 485 36.19 16.85 3.60
CA GLY A 485 37.22 17.83 3.24
C GLY A 485 36.79 19.31 3.34
N GLY A 486 35.82 19.64 4.19
CA GLY A 486 35.55 21.00 4.68
C GLY A 486 34.97 22.05 3.71
N LEU A 487 35.03 21.84 2.39
CA LEU A 487 34.66 22.86 1.37
C LEU A 487 33.68 22.39 0.29
N GLU A 488 33.27 21.12 0.27
CA GLU A 488 32.31 20.61 -0.72
C GLU A 488 30.86 20.58 -0.22
N ALA A 489 29.91 20.64 -1.16
CA ALA A 489 28.48 20.65 -0.88
C ALA A 489 27.97 19.31 -0.31
N PRO A 490 26.97 19.32 0.60
CA PRO A 490 26.39 18.10 1.18
C PRO A 490 25.67 17.26 0.12
N GLN A 491 25.79 15.92 0.22
CA GLN A 491 25.16 14.98 -0.71
C GLN A 491 23.63 14.94 -0.54
N THR A 492 23.12 15.27 0.64
CA THR A 492 21.69 15.51 0.87
C THR A 492 21.52 16.54 1.98
N TYR A 493 20.68 17.54 1.73
CA TYR A 493 20.34 18.59 2.68
C TYR A 493 18.81 18.69 2.77
N ILE A 494 18.26 18.44 3.95
CA ILE A 494 16.81 18.47 4.20
C ILE A 494 16.56 19.43 5.34
N GLU A 495 15.94 20.58 5.08
CA GLU A 495 15.54 21.49 6.15
C GLU A 495 14.63 20.78 7.17
N VAL A 496 14.82 21.08 8.45
CA VAL A 496 13.90 20.73 9.54
C VAL A 496 12.50 21.30 9.29
N THR A 497 12.36 22.27 8.38
CA THR A 497 11.06 22.79 7.90
C THR A 497 10.28 21.82 7.01
N ARG A 498 10.97 20.84 6.41
CA ARG A 498 10.48 19.85 5.45
C ARG A 498 10.43 18.42 6.01
N LEU A 499 11.09 18.16 7.14
CA LEU A 499 10.97 16.91 7.89
C LEU A 499 9.53 16.75 8.42
N CYS A 500 8.85 15.66 8.07
CA CYS A 500 7.45 15.44 8.40
C CYS A 500 7.24 14.39 9.50
N TYR A 501 8.05 13.32 9.50
CA TYR A 501 8.02 12.26 10.53
C TYR A 501 9.28 11.38 10.48
N ALA A 502 9.63 10.77 11.61
CA ALA A 502 10.69 9.76 11.70
C ALA A 502 10.25 8.56 12.57
N ARG A 503 10.64 7.34 12.17
CA ARG A 503 10.43 6.11 12.96
C ARG A 503 11.43 5.00 12.63
N LEU A 504 11.54 4.02 13.52
CA LEU A 504 12.12 2.71 13.19
C LEU A 504 11.29 2.00 12.10
N VAL A 505 11.93 1.14 11.32
CA VAL A 505 11.24 0.32 10.31
C VAL A 505 10.62 -0.96 10.90
N THR A 506 9.78 -1.59 10.09
CA THR A 506 9.12 -2.88 10.34
C THR A 506 9.40 -3.84 9.18
N ALA A 507 9.05 -5.11 9.35
CA ALA A 507 9.23 -6.12 8.29
C ALA A 507 8.42 -5.82 7.01
N ALA A 508 7.34 -5.02 7.10
CA ALA A 508 6.58 -4.56 5.95
C ALA A 508 7.38 -3.56 5.09
N ASP A 509 8.15 -2.68 5.72
CA ASP A 509 8.94 -1.64 5.04
C ASP A 509 10.14 -2.26 4.31
N VAL A 510 10.93 -3.09 5.01
CA VAL A 510 12.19 -3.64 4.49
C VAL A 510 12.13 -5.17 4.45
N ARG A 511 11.24 -5.70 3.60
CA ARG A 511 10.97 -7.15 3.37
C ARG A 511 12.18 -8.05 3.01
N PHE A 512 13.39 -7.49 2.91
CA PHE A 512 14.65 -8.19 2.60
C PHE A 512 15.76 -7.92 3.62
N ALA A 513 15.48 -7.19 4.71
CA ALA A 513 16.44 -7.03 5.82
C ALA A 513 16.46 -8.31 6.67
N GLN A 514 17.63 -8.68 7.16
CA GLN A 514 17.75 -9.77 8.14
C GLN A 514 17.17 -9.32 9.49
N PRO A 515 16.56 -10.22 10.30
CA PRO A 515 15.92 -9.87 11.57
C PRO A 515 16.81 -9.09 12.54
N GLU A 516 18.12 -9.30 12.50
CA GLU A 516 19.14 -8.69 13.37
C GLU A 516 19.51 -7.26 12.92
N SER A 517 19.35 -6.97 11.62
CA SER A 517 19.61 -5.64 11.04
C SER A 517 18.40 -4.71 11.15
N LEU A 518 17.19 -5.28 11.13
CA LEU A 518 15.93 -4.52 11.12
C LEU A 518 15.80 -3.51 12.29
N PRO A 519 16.18 -3.82 13.55
CA PRO A 519 16.12 -2.86 14.66
C PRO A 519 17.11 -1.69 14.56
N LYS A 520 18.11 -1.76 13.65
CA LYS A 520 19.08 -0.69 13.39
C LYS A 520 18.62 0.29 12.30
N ILE A 521 17.56 -0.05 11.56
CA ILE A 521 17.10 0.70 10.39
C ILE A 521 15.95 1.64 10.79
N PHE A 522 16.06 2.89 10.35
CA PHE A 522 15.06 3.92 10.54
C PHE A 522 14.72 4.64 9.22
N HIS A 523 13.58 5.31 9.22
CA HIS A 523 12.96 5.95 8.07
C HIS A 523 12.60 7.40 8.43
N ILE A 524 13.08 8.34 7.62
CA ILE A 524 12.69 9.76 7.61
C ILE A 524 11.76 10.04 6.42
N MET A 525 10.55 10.54 6.70
CA MET A 525 9.61 11.08 5.71
C MET A 525 9.78 12.60 5.63
N TYR A 526 9.96 13.15 4.42
CA TYR A 526 10.11 14.59 4.20
C TYR A 526 9.48 15.08 2.89
N ASP A 527 9.16 16.38 2.82
CA ASP A 527 8.55 17.03 1.65
C ASP A 527 9.63 17.30 0.57
N GLY A 528 9.42 16.81 -0.65
CA GLY A 528 10.37 16.84 -1.77
C GLY A 528 9.93 17.78 -2.90
N ALA A 529 10.30 19.05 -2.82
CA ALA A 529 9.94 20.08 -3.81
C ALA A 529 10.94 20.17 -4.99
N ASP A 530 12.10 19.59 -4.81
CA ASP A 530 13.36 19.75 -5.54
C ASP A 530 13.86 18.36 -5.92
N GLY A 531 13.91 18.07 -7.22
CA GLY A 531 14.00 16.71 -7.78
C GLY A 531 15.27 15.91 -7.50
N ASN A 532 16.20 16.45 -6.69
CA ASN A 532 17.51 15.85 -6.37
C ASN A 532 17.41 14.72 -5.30
N SER A 533 16.33 13.93 -5.31
CA SER A 533 16.02 13.04 -4.19
C SER A 533 16.64 11.64 -4.31
N LEU A 534 17.43 11.31 -3.29
CA LEU A 534 17.94 9.97 -2.96
C LEU A 534 16.85 8.90 -2.78
N ALA A 535 15.57 9.30 -2.61
CA ALA A 535 14.52 8.49 -1.98
C ALA A 535 14.21 7.13 -2.63
N ASN A 536 14.04 6.11 -1.78
CA ASN A 536 13.65 4.75 -2.17
C ASN A 536 12.12 4.63 -2.43
N SER A 537 11.59 5.47 -3.32
CA SER A 537 10.16 5.47 -3.65
C SER A 537 9.74 4.18 -4.39
N ARG A 538 9.14 3.24 -3.64
CA ARG A 538 8.33 2.15 -4.22
C ARG A 538 6.95 2.61 -4.69
N HIS A 539 6.62 3.91 -4.58
CA HIS A 539 5.29 4.46 -4.81
C HIS A 539 5.20 5.44 -6.00
N SER A 540 6.32 5.78 -6.66
CA SER A 540 6.31 6.69 -7.82
C SER A 540 5.42 6.19 -8.96
N SER A 541 5.33 4.87 -9.16
CA SER A 541 4.46 4.22 -10.14
C SER A 541 2.95 4.44 -9.95
N MET A 542 2.52 5.10 -8.86
CA MET A 542 1.15 5.57 -8.63
C MET A 542 1.00 7.10 -8.71
N SER A 543 2.10 7.86 -8.70
CA SER A 543 2.09 9.32 -8.74
C SER A 543 2.25 9.88 -10.16
N ASP A 544 2.98 9.18 -11.02
CA ASP A 544 3.31 9.65 -12.39
C ASP A 544 2.05 9.83 -13.28
N LEU A 545 0.97 9.08 -13.01
CA LEU A 545 -0.34 9.30 -13.65
C LEU A 545 -0.99 10.63 -13.24
N ASN A 546 -0.90 11.03 -11.97
CA ASN A 546 -1.58 12.22 -11.46
C ASN A 546 -0.88 13.52 -11.84
N ALA A 547 0.44 13.51 -12.03
CA ALA A 547 1.17 14.68 -12.53
C ALA A 547 0.72 15.05 -13.96
N THR A 548 0.49 14.05 -14.81
CA THR A 548 0.09 14.22 -16.21
C THR A 548 -1.36 14.73 -16.35
N LEU A 549 -2.26 14.27 -15.46
CA LEU A 549 -3.68 14.65 -15.47
C LEU A 549 -3.98 16.11 -15.05
N ILE A 550 -2.99 16.84 -14.53
CA ILE A 550 -3.16 18.25 -14.12
C ILE A 550 -2.99 19.24 -15.30
N SER A 551 -2.36 18.81 -16.41
CA SER A 551 -2.07 19.67 -17.57
C SER A 551 -2.99 19.49 -18.79
N GLN A 552 -4.00 18.62 -18.70
CA GLN A 552 -4.89 18.27 -19.83
C GLN A 552 -6.39 18.27 -19.46
N ALA A 553 -6.79 19.11 -18.50
CA ALA A 553 -8.17 19.16 -17.99
C ALA A 553 -9.01 20.35 -18.52
N ASP A 554 -8.46 21.18 -19.41
CA ASP A 554 -9.13 22.35 -20.00
C ASP A 554 -9.88 22.02 -21.32
N SER A 555 -10.36 20.79 -21.47
CA SER A 555 -11.23 20.38 -22.58
C SER A 555 -12.14 19.20 -22.21
N GLU A 556 -13.42 19.36 -22.53
CA GLU A 556 -14.50 18.35 -22.46
C GLU A 556 -14.93 17.88 -21.06
N GLY A 557 -16.21 18.07 -20.76
CA GLY A 557 -16.74 17.95 -19.40
C GLY A 557 -17.22 16.55 -19.02
N ASN A 558 -16.72 16.02 -17.91
CA ASN A 558 -17.37 14.92 -17.20
C ASN A 558 -17.38 15.21 -15.69
N VAL A 559 -18.58 15.21 -15.08
CA VAL A 559 -18.80 15.78 -13.74
C VAL A 559 -18.47 14.76 -12.64
N SER A 560 -17.18 14.61 -12.35
CA SER A 560 -16.73 14.07 -11.06
C SER A 560 -16.76 15.16 -10.00
N MET A 561 -17.40 14.90 -8.85
CA MET A 561 -17.74 15.90 -7.82
C MET A 561 -16.51 16.43 -7.04
N ARG A 562 -15.66 17.22 -7.71
CA ARG A 562 -14.52 17.93 -7.11
C ARG A 562 -14.98 19.29 -6.58
N SER A 563 -15.33 19.36 -5.30
CA SER A 563 -15.67 20.63 -4.63
C SER A 563 -14.50 21.63 -4.70
N SER A 564 -14.78 22.89 -5.04
CA SER A 564 -13.75 23.91 -5.28
C SER A 564 -13.24 24.55 -3.99
N SER A 565 -12.14 24.05 -3.42
CA SER A 565 -11.29 24.83 -2.50
C SER A 565 -9.85 24.29 -2.44
N SER A 566 -8.96 24.94 -3.21
CA SER A 566 -7.58 24.55 -3.50
C SER A 566 -6.56 24.91 -2.40
N ALA A 567 -6.95 24.84 -1.12
CA ALA A 567 -6.13 25.32 0.01
C ALA A 567 -6.06 24.42 1.27
N HIS A 568 -6.86 23.33 1.37
CA HIS A 568 -7.08 22.62 2.65
C HIS A 568 -7.11 21.08 2.54
N ARG A 569 -6.43 20.46 1.56
CA ARG A 569 -6.71 19.05 1.20
C ARG A 569 -5.55 18.08 1.41
N HIS A 570 -5.74 17.17 2.37
CA HIS A 570 -5.12 15.85 2.36
C HIS A 570 -5.66 15.06 1.16
N ASP A 571 -4.79 14.39 0.40
CA ASP A 571 -5.23 13.37 -0.58
C ASP A 571 -5.49 12.05 0.17
N PHE A 572 -6.77 11.72 0.40
CA PHE A 572 -7.21 10.56 1.16
C PHE A 572 -7.49 9.34 0.27
N GLN A 573 -7.04 8.17 0.72
CA GLN A 573 -7.39 6.86 0.15
C GLN A 573 -8.15 6.03 1.19
N GLU A 574 -9.21 5.33 0.76
CA GLU A 574 -9.98 4.44 1.62
C GLU A 574 -9.23 3.12 1.86
N LEU A 575 -9.11 2.70 3.12
CA LEU A 575 -8.36 1.52 3.56
C LEU A 575 -9.05 0.82 4.75
N SER A 576 -9.03 -0.50 4.75
CA SER A 576 -9.52 -1.36 5.85
C SER A 576 -8.38 -1.75 6.78
N PHE A 577 -8.36 -1.23 8.01
CA PHE A 577 -7.32 -1.58 8.99
C PHE A 577 -7.71 -2.84 9.77
N HIS A 578 -7.12 -4.00 9.44
CA HIS A 578 -7.31 -5.24 10.22
C HIS A 578 -6.29 -5.41 11.37
N MET A 579 -5.37 -4.44 11.55
CA MET A 579 -4.38 -4.39 12.64
C MET A 579 -4.59 -3.13 13.49
N THR A 580 -4.09 -3.12 14.74
CA THR A 580 -4.29 -2.02 15.70
C THR A 580 -3.96 -0.64 15.11
N ALA A 581 -4.98 0.20 14.95
CA ALA A 581 -4.90 1.53 14.37
C ALA A 581 -5.92 2.44 15.07
N TYR A 582 -5.63 3.74 15.10
CA TYR A 582 -6.45 4.77 15.76
C TYR A 582 -6.62 5.97 14.83
N CYS A 583 -7.71 6.71 15.00
CA CYS A 583 -8.01 7.90 14.23
C CYS A 583 -7.28 9.12 14.80
N ASP A 584 -6.42 9.75 14.01
CA ASP A 584 -5.63 10.92 14.42
C ASP A 584 -6.48 12.18 14.68
N PHE A 585 -7.78 12.15 14.36
CA PHE A 585 -8.75 13.21 14.66
C PHE A 585 -9.52 13.01 15.99
N CYS A 586 -10.01 11.79 16.30
CA CYS A 586 -10.86 11.54 17.48
C CYS A 586 -10.30 10.49 18.46
N ASN A 587 -9.11 9.95 18.19
CA ASN A 587 -8.40 8.89 18.95
C ASN A 587 -9.16 7.57 19.15
N LYS A 588 -10.37 7.40 18.58
CA LYS A 588 -11.07 6.11 18.55
C LYS A 588 -10.37 5.12 17.61
N LYS A 589 -10.53 3.83 17.88
CA LYS A 589 -9.97 2.72 17.09
C LYS A 589 -10.50 2.76 15.63
N LEU A 590 -9.61 2.53 14.66
CA LEU A 590 -9.92 2.38 13.23
C LEU A 590 -9.96 0.92 12.76
N SER A 591 -9.74 -0.03 13.67
CA SER A 591 -9.57 -1.43 13.31
C SER A 591 -10.45 -2.42 14.06
N ASP A 592 -10.85 -3.45 13.34
CA ASP A 592 -11.56 -4.64 13.81
C ASP A 592 -11.01 -5.84 13.01
N LEU A 593 -11.07 -7.05 13.57
CA LEU A 593 -10.59 -8.23 12.86
C LEU A 593 -11.56 -8.62 11.74
N ILE A 594 -12.87 -8.57 12.01
CA ILE A 594 -13.92 -9.11 11.14
C ILE A 594 -14.43 -8.04 10.18
N ARG A 595 -14.70 -6.83 10.68
CA ARG A 595 -15.30 -5.74 9.88
C ARG A 595 -14.82 -4.36 10.34
N PRO A 596 -13.59 -3.95 9.97
CA PRO A 596 -13.07 -2.65 10.38
C PRO A 596 -13.96 -1.49 9.91
N PRO A 597 -14.09 -0.42 10.72
CA PRO A 597 -14.90 0.74 10.34
C PRO A 597 -14.32 1.44 9.10
N PRO A 598 -15.16 2.02 8.21
CA PRO A 598 -14.69 2.72 7.01
C PRO A 598 -13.70 3.83 7.37
N ALA A 599 -12.47 3.71 6.85
CA ALA A 599 -11.36 4.57 7.22
C ALA A 599 -10.61 5.09 5.99
N LEU A 600 -10.00 6.26 6.15
CA LEU A 600 -9.23 6.96 5.15
C LEU A 600 -7.82 7.21 5.66
N GLU A 601 -6.81 7.04 4.82
CA GLU A 601 -5.42 7.43 5.08
C GLU A 601 -4.97 8.46 4.05
N CYS A 602 -4.34 9.55 4.51
CA CYS A 602 -3.73 10.49 3.57
C CYS A 602 -2.52 9.83 2.90
N LYS A 603 -2.55 9.65 1.58
CA LYS A 603 -1.44 9.08 0.79
C LYS A 603 -0.12 9.82 1.04
N ASN A 604 -0.22 11.13 1.25
CA ASN A 604 0.93 12.02 1.41
C ASN A 604 1.46 11.93 2.85
N CYS A 605 0.67 12.27 3.88
CA CYS A 605 1.19 12.37 5.25
C CYS A 605 0.83 11.22 6.20
N ARG A 606 0.16 10.16 5.72
CA ARG A 606 -0.30 8.98 6.48
C ARG A 606 -1.18 9.28 7.70
N TYR A 607 -1.84 10.44 7.70
CA TYR A 607 -2.88 10.82 8.68
C TYR A 607 -4.13 9.97 8.45
N LYS A 608 -4.65 9.31 9.50
CA LYS A 608 -5.72 8.30 9.42
C LYS A 608 -6.99 8.78 10.12
N ILE A 609 -8.14 8.65 9.46
CA ILE A 609 -9.44 9.07 9.99
C ILE A 609 -10.56 8.08 9.68
N HIS A 610 -11.63 8.07 10.48
CA HIS A 610 -12.91 7.50 10.05
C HIS A 610 -13.46 8.29 8.87
N LYS A 611 -14.07 7.60 7.90
CA LYS A 611 -14.66 8.20 6.69
C LYS A 611 -15.72 9.26 7.00
N GLU A 612 -16.42 9.09 8.11
CA GLU A 612 -17.40 10.02 8.70
C GLU A 612 -16.82 11.43 8.92
N HIS A 613 -15.55 11.55 9.33
CA HIS A 613 -14.96 12.85 9.65
C HIS A 613 -14.67 13.70 8.41
N LEU A 614 -14.64 13.13 7.19
CA LEU A 614 -14.15 13.79 5.96
C LEU A 614 -14.83 15.13 5.63
N HIS A 615 -16.06 15.34 6.11
CA HIS A 615 -16.85 16.55 5.86
C HIS A 615 -16.74 17.62 6.97
N ASN A 616 -15.94 17.37 8.02
CA ASN A 616 -15.79 18.33 9.11
C ASN A 616 -14.91 19.53 8.70
N ALA A 617 -15.25 20.73 9.18
CA ALA A 617 -14.56 21.96 8.77
C ALA A 617 -13.16 22.10 9.42
N ASP A 618 -13.01 21.66 10.66
CA ASP A 618 -11.80 21.89 11.49
C ASP A 618 -10.66 20.88 11.22
N PHE A 619 -10.38 20.57 9.94
CA PHE A 619 -9.28 19.68 9.61
C PHE A 619 -7.90 20.34 9.81
N PRO A 620 -6.96 19.70 10.54
CA PRO A 620 -5.56 20.11 10.50
C PRO A 620 -5.01 19.96 9.08
N LEU A 621 -4.27 20.98 8.62
CA LEU A 621 -3.61 21.00 7.31
C LEU A 621 -2.67 19.80 7.11
N CYS A 622 -2.56 19.34 5.87
CA CYS A 622 -1.66 18.24 5.50
C CYS A 622 -0.19 18.58 5.84
N LYS A 623 0.57 17.60 6.34
CA LYS A 623 1.99 17.81 6.69
C LYS A 623 2.95 17.87 5.48
N SER A 624 2.50 17.45 4.29
CA SER A 624 3.16 17.79 3.02
C SER A 624 2.52 19.05 2.47
N LYS A 625 3.34 20.03 2.06
CA LYS A 625 2.90 21.24 1.38
C LYS A 625 2.70 21.00 -0.11
N ASN A 626 3.61 20.25 -0.74
CA ASN A 626 3.73 20.15 -2.19
C ASN A 626 3.19 18.83 -2.77
N GLY A 627 2.69 17.92 -1.95
CA GLY A 627 2.09 16.65 -2.35
C GLY A 627 3.07 15.52 -2.66
N VAL A 628 4.38 15.81 -2.76
CA VAL A 628 5.43 14.83 -3.05
C VAL A 628 6.23 14.54 -1.79
N MET A 629 5.93 13.41 -1.12
CA MET A 629 6.77 12.93 -0.03
C MET A 629 7.92 12.05 -0.52
N CYS A 630 9.08 12.23 0.09
CA CYS A 630 10.27 11.42 -0.09
C CYS A 630 10.53 10.53 1.13
N GLU A 631 10.93 9.28 0.87
CA GLU A 631 11.29 8.24 1.85
C GLU A 631 12.81 8.03 1.85
N LEU A 632 13.46 8.37 2.97
CA LEU A 632 14.89 8.14 3.21
C LEU A 632 15.08 7.03 4.26
N LEU A 633 15.74 5.94 3.86
CA LEU A 633 16.05 4.78 4.69
C LEU A 633 17.52 4.82 5.12
N LEU A 634 17.75 4.73 6.43
CA LEU A 634 19.04 4.88 7.09
C LEU A 634 19.27 3.72 8.06
N MET A 635 20.51 3.27 8.21
CA MET A 635 20.90 2.21 9.15
C MET A 635 22.02 2.71 10.06
N ALA A 636 21.72 2.83 11.36
CA ALA A 636 22.71 3.19 12.37
C ALA A 636 23.68 2.02 12.65
N VAL A 637 24.76 2.28 13.40
CA VAL A 637 25.73 1.24 13.78
C VAL A 637 25.07 0.20 14.68
N ASP A 638 24.16 0.61 15.57
CA ASP A 638 23.36 -0.28 16.39
C ASP A 638 21.88 0.14 16.59
N LYS A 639 21.17 -0.61 17.44
CA LYS A 639 19.75 -0.40 17.77
C LYS A 639 19.52 0.83 18.67
N GLN A 640 20.45 1.12 19.59
CA GLN A 640 20.34 2.24 20.52
C GLN A 640 20.59 3.56 19.79
N GLU A 641 21.55 3.62 18.88
CA GLU A 641 21.73 4.75 17.97
C GLU A 641 20.49 4.96 17.10
N ALA A 642 19.91 3.90 16.52
CA ALA A 642 18.69 4.02 15.71
C ALA A 642 17.51 4.60 16.52
N ILE A 643 17.37 4.22 17.80
CA ILE A 643 16.41 4.80 18.74
C ILE A 643 16.76 6.27 19.04
N GLY A 644 18.04 6.58 19.27
CA GLY A 644 18.55 7.93 19.54
C GLY A 644 18.29 8.90 18.38
N TRP A 645 18.65 8.51 17.15
CA TRP A 645 18.34 9.26 15.93
C TRP A 645 16.84 9.50 15.78
N VAL A 646 16.00 8.46 15.92
CA VAL A 646 14.54 8.61 15.83
C VAL A 646 13.98 9.54 16.91
N LYS A 647 14.51 9.49 18.14
CA LYS A 647 14.13 10.40 19.23
C LYS A 647 14.51 11.85 18.89
N ALA A 648 15.78 12.11 18.57
CA ALA A 648 16.28 13.44 18.26
C ALA A 648 15.59 14.07 17.04
N LEU A 649 15.30 13.27 16.01
CA LEU A 649 14.52 13.69 14.84
C LEU A 649 13.09 14.06 15.21
N ARG A 650 12.38 13.22 15.98
CA ARG A 650 11.01 13.50 16.42
C ARG A 650 10.94 14.78 17.25
N GLU A 651 11.77 14.90 18.27
CA GLU A 651 11.81 16.13 19.07
C GLU A 651 12.13 17.37 18.24
N THR A 652 12.98 17.25 17.22
CA THR A 652 13.35 18.38 16.34
C THR A 652 12.21 18.76 15.39
N ILE A 653 11.46 17.79 14.87
CA ILE A 653 10.22 18.01 14.12
C ILE A 653 9.17 18.68 15.04
N ASP A 654 8.96 18.15 16.24
CA ASP A 654 7.94 18.64 17.17
C ASP A 654 8.28 20.03 17.73
N ARG A 655 9.56 20.33 18.01
CA ARG A 655 10.03 21.69 18.32
C ARG A 655 9.70 22.68 17.19
N ASN A 656 9.74 22.25 15.93
CA ASN A 656 9.41 23.11 14.78
C ASN A 656 7.90 23.29 14.58
N THR A 657 7.09 22.24 14.75
CA THR A 657 5.62 22.34 14.64
C THR A 657 5.05 23.29 15.70
N HIS A 658 5.53 23.21 16.95
CA HIS A 658 5.11 24.11 18.03
C HIS A 658 5.49 25.57 17.76
N ARG A 659 6.70 25.85 17.24
CA ARG A 659 7.10 27.22 16.85
C ARG A 659 6.18 27.84 15.80
N ARG A 660 5.65 27.05 14.85
CA ARG A 660 4.68 27.55 13.83
C ARG A 660 3.31 27.88 14.42
N GLY A 661 2.85 27.14 15.43
CA GLY A 661 1.61 27.44 16.15
C GLY A 661 1.67 28.82 16.83
N VAL A 662 2.76 29.09 17.55
CA VAL A 662 2.97 30.38 18.24
C VAL A 662 3.15 31.53 17.24
N ALA A 663 3.85 31.32 16.12
CA ALA A 663 4.10 32.36 15.13
C ALA A 663 2.83 32.91 14.45
N ARG A 664 1.77 32.10 14.28
CA ARG A 664 0.50 32.55 13.69
C ARG A 664 -0.35 33.42 14.61
N ASN A 665 -0.16 33.35 15.93
CA ASN A 665 -0.94 34.11 16.91
C ASN A 665 -0.32 35.49 17.27
N ARG A 666 0.62 36.00 16.46
CA ARG A 666 1.10 37.39 16.52
C ARG A 666 0.75 38.17 15.26
N THR A 667 -0.53 38.39 15.04
CA THR A 667 -1.00 39.50 14.21
C THR A 667 -0.60 40.83 14.88
N LEU A 668 0.15 41.65 14.17
CA LEU A 668 0.47 43.02 14.61
C LEU A 668 -0.82 43.87 14.58
N PRO A 669 -1.08 44.72 15.59
CA PRO A 669 -2.26 45.58 15.60
C PRO A 669 -2.14 46.61 14.46
N THR A 670 -3.07 46.56 13.51
CA THR A 670 -3.07 47.44 12.34
C THR A 670 -3.45 48.86 12.74
N SER A 671 -2.58 49.83 12.46
CA SER A 671 -2.83 51.24 12.74
C SER A 671 -3.86 51.83 11.76
N HIS A 672 -5.09 52.05 12.25
CA HIS A 672 -6.14 52.74 11.50
C HIS A 672 -5.75 54.20 11.22
N SER A 673 -5.23 54.46 10.02
CA SER A 673 -5.06 55.82 9.50
C SER A 673 -6.44 56.38 9.11
N ARG A 674 -6.97 57.31 9.91
CA ARG A 674 -8.15 58.11 9.52
C ARG A 674 -7.78 58.99 8.33
N GLN A 675 -8.50 58.86 7.23
CA GLN A 675 -8.54 59.92 6.21
C GLN A 675 -9.28 61.12 6.81
N GLY A 676 -8.63 62.28 6.81
CA GLY A 676 -9.25 63.56 7.11
C GLY A 676 -9.36 64.37 5.81
N SER A 677 -10.57 64.81 5.47
CA SER A 677 -10.78 65.75 4.37
C SER A 677 -10.30 67.15 4.78
N ALA A 678 -9.49 67.79 3.94
CA ALA A 678 -9.21 69.21 3.99
C ALA A 678 -9.08 69.73 2.56
N ASN A 679 -9.63 70.92 2.29
CA ASN A 679 -9.55 71.54 0.98
C ASN A 679 -8.17 72.17 0.76
N HIS A 680 -7.65 72.10 -0.46
CA HIS A 680 -7.42 73.32 -1.23
C HIS A 680 -7.34 73.06 -2.74
#